data_AF-A0A954DYQ7-F1
#
_entry.id   AF-A0A954DYQ7-F1
#
_cell.length_a   1.000
_cell.length_b   1.000
_cell.length_c   1.000
_cell.angle_alpha   90.00
_cell.angle_beta   90.00
_cell.angle_gamma   90.00
#
_symmetry.space_group_name_H-M   'P 1'
#
loop_
_entity.id
_entity.type
_entity.pdbx_description
1 polymer ?
#
loop_
_entity_poly.entity_id
_entity_poly.type
_entity_poly.pdbx_seq_one_letter_code
_entity_poly.pdbx_strand_id
1 'polypeptide(L)'
;MSRILVIDDDPGNRLIVKSRLGDLGYEVLLAETGAEGLVEARQESLDMVMVTAPLGSGIDAVEVCRRLKSMPQTGVVPVLLYNNNPASGDEMGRAYDAGCDAYVAKSSMPVLDHVVRVLLRQKSIHADLKDQNAVLERQNRALVEQAQCKEDRETSQRDAGEQSLAIRHLAAGRPDGMMLVDAEGFVRRADRGACEFFGNRIEGKNLGSLAPASGLEAFVRDARSESREGFRFDLSAIGGRTARSLTASVVPLVTTPGESARGLKVVLLLDVGRRRIAAEMLRTSEPGIPRQQLGSLLDAAHEVYNRAALVGESSTMHAARDLVQAFAKHPRPVLIEGPKGVGKLRLARTLHYSGPFSGAFLQVRCSAFDEAGLAKELFGYVREGGDASSSRPGLLHQACDGTLYLEELGGMPKAVQDRLLEFMRTGQVVREGGTRKEQLEVHLIASTSVDLAGRVKEGKFSKDLFALFAECRIALPPLVERAEDVLPLAIHYVSRYGPANGVHEITDEALHLFLQYDWPANVAELIEVVREACRLATDGTITPATMPQRLRELAEDLPTREVIPASPRESSPNGTHRIGAPNEVRSSGPAVRRHHEWDITDDDPISLDHYEMKVLLRALEHVDGDKLAAARLLNVGKSTLYRKLKRFGIQ
;
A
#
# COMPACT_ATOMS: atom_id res chain seq x y z
N MET A 1 -4.88 21.89 30.35
CA MET A 1 -3.60 21.74 31.06
C MET A 1 -3.61 20.35 31.64
N SER A 2 -2.58 19.52 31.40
CA SER A 2 -2.64 18.12 31.82
C SER A 2 -2.42 17.98 33.32
N ARG A 3 -3.26 17.18 33.98
CA ARG A 3 -3.25 16.94 35.43
C ARG A 3 -2.56 15.62 35.75
N ILE A 4 -1.51 15.66 36.57
CA ILE A 4 -0.69 14.50 36.93
C ILE A 4 -0.79 14.28 38.44
N LEU A 5 -1.18 13.07 38.86
CA LEU A 5 -1.13 12.66 40.25
C LEU A 5 0.22 12.00 40.55
N VAL A 6 0.94 12.48 41.56
CA VAL A 6 2.20 11.91 42.03
C VAL A 6 2.01 11.27 43.41
N ILE A 7 2.22 9.97 43.48
CA ILE A 7 2.14 9.17 44.71
C ILE A 7 3.57 8.81 45.13
N ASP A 8 4.04 9.40 46.22
CA ASP A 8 5.40 9.18 46.73
C ASP A 8 5.42 9.40 48.24
N ASP A 9 6.05 8.50 48.98
CA ASP A 9 6.13 8.56 50.44
C ASP A 9 7.26 9.49 50.93
N ASP A 10 8.26 9.77 50.10
CA ASP A 10 9.35 10.69 50.42
C ASP A 10 8.95 12.17 50.18
N PRO A 11 8.92 13.02 51.23
CA PRO A 11 8.49 14.40 51.10
C PRO A 11 9.44 15.27 50.25
N GLY A 12 10.74 14.93 50.22
CA GLY A 12 11.72 15.63 49.40
C GLY A 12 11.50 15.34 47.91
N ASN A 13 11.31 14.08 47.55
CA ASN A 13 11.08 13.66 46.18
C ASN A 13 9.74 14.17 45.64
N ARG A 14 8.67 14.18 46.47
CA ARG A 14 7.39 14.83 46.13
C ARG A 14 7.59 16.28 45.70
N LEU A 15 8.38 17.05 46.46
CA LEU A 15 8.61 18.47 46.18
C LEU A 15 9.44 18.68 44.91
N ILE A 16 10.48 17.87 44.72
CA ILE A 16 11.35 17.92 43.54
C ILE A 16 10.56 17.62 42.26
N VAL A 17 9.78 16.54 42.26
CA VAL A 17 8.99 16.17 41.08
C VAL A 17 7.87 17.17 40.82
N LYS A 18 7.20 17.67 41.88
CA LYS A 18 6.19 18.74 41.74
C LYS A 18 6.77 20.00 41.09
N SER A 19 7.95 20.44 41.53
CA SER A 19 8.63 21.59 40.93
C SER A 19 8.94 21.32 39.46
N ARG A 20 9.54 20.16 39.15
CA ARG A 20 9.96 19.83 37.78
C ARG A 20 8.79 19.74 36.80
N LEU A 21 7.74 19.02 37.16
CA LEU A 21 6.55 18.87 36.31
C LEU A 21 5.75 20.18 36.23
N GLY A 22 5.77 20.99 37.30
CA GLY A 22 5.22 22.34 37.29
C GLY A 22 5.93 23.27 36.31
N ASP A 23 7.27 23.23 36.24
CA ASP A 23 8.07 24.00 35.27
C ASP A 23 7.76 23.61 33.81
N LEU A 24 7.32 22.36 33.60
CA LEU A 24 6.85 21.87 32.29
C LEU A 24 5.40 22.24 31.97
N GLY A 25 4.72 22.95 32.86
CA GLY A 25 3.35 23.44 32.67
C GLY A 25 2.25 22.43 33.00
N TYR A 26 2.55 21.40 33.80
CA TYR A 26 1.57 20.43 34.27
C TYR A 26 1.00 20.82 35.63
N GLU A 27 -0.28 20.51 35.85
CA GLU A 27 -0.90 20.63 37.16
C GLU A 27 -0.62 19.35 37.96
N VAL A 28 0.01 19.47 39.13
CA VAL A 28 0.50 18.33 39.90
C VAL A 28 -0.25 18.18 41.23
N LEU A 29 -0.93 17.05 41.39
CA LEU A 29 -1.54 16.60 42.63
C LEU A 29 -0.57 15.67 43.36
N LEU A 30 -0.55 15.71 44.70
CA LEU A 30 0.37 14.92 45.50
C LEU A 30 -0.41 14.01 46.45
N ALA A 31 0.06 12.77 46.61
CA ALA A 31 -0.39 11.85 47.65
C ALA A 31 0.82 11.22 48.35
N GLU A 32 0.73 11.07 49.67
CA GLU A 32 1.82 10.57 50.52
C GLU A 32 1.78 9.04 50.63
N THR A 33 0.64 8.43 50.33
CA THR A 33 0.47 6.98 50.40
C THR A 33 -0.30 6.44 49.18
N GLY A 34 -0.09 5.17 48.87
CA GLY A 34 -0.85 4.49 47.80
C GLY A 34 -2.37 4.49 48.05
N ALA A 35 -2.80 4.44 49.32
CA ALA A 35 -4.22 4.48 49.66
C ALA A 35 -4.84 5.87 49.39
N GLU A 36 -4.15 6.93 49.78
CA GLU A 36 -4.55 8.31 49.50
C GLU A 36 -4.60 8.57 47.98
N GLY A 37 -3.56 8.15 47.25
CA GLY A 37 -3.52 8.31 45.80
C GLY A 37 -4.66 7.58 45.06
N LEU A 38 -5.08 6.42 45.56
CA LEU A 38 -6.26 5.72 45.00
C LEU A 38 -7.58 6.42 45.31
N VAL A 39 -7.68 7.14 46.43
CA VAL A 39 -8.86 7.96 46.75
C VAL A 39 -8.91 9.19 45.85
N GLU A 40 -7.79 9.90 45.70
CA GLU A 40 -7.66 11.05 44.80
C GLU A 40 -7.97 10.68 43.35
N ALA A 41 -7.43 9.55 42.87
CA ALA A 41 -7.68 9.07 41.51
C ALA A 41 -9.15 8.71 41.21
N ARG A 42 -10.00 8.55 42.23
CA ARG A 42 -11.45 8.34 42.07
C ARG A 42 -12.25 9.64 42.01
N GLN A 43 -11.72 10.70 42.61
CA GLN A 43 -12.42 11.98 42.76
C GLN A 43 -12.03 12.97 41.65
N GLU A 44 -10.81 12.84 41.13
CA GLU A 44 -10.23 13.78 40.19
C GLU A 44 -10.11 13.21 38.76
N SER A 45 -10.26 14.07 37.76
CA SER A 45 -9.99 13.72 36.35
C SER A 45 -8.49 13.86 36.05
N LEU A 46 -7.81 12.73 35.88
CA LEU A 46 -6.36 12.68 35.72
C LEU A 46 -5.94 12.40 34.27
N ASP A 47 -4.82 13.00 33.86
CA ASP A 47 -4.15 12.73 32.59
C ASP A 47 -3.05 11.71 32.69
N MET A 48 -2.46 11.56 33.87
CA MET A 48 -1.44 10.56 34.16
C MET A 48 -1.33 10.34 35.66
N VAL A 49 -0.92 9.15 36.07
CA VAL A 49 -0.54 8.86 37.45
C VAL A 49 0.93 8.43 37.49
N MET A 50 1.69 8.99 38.41
CA MET A 50 3.07 8.60 38.68
C MET A 50 3.15 8.03 40.08
N VAL A 51 3.72 6.83 40.23
CA VAL A 51 3.83 6.13 41.52
C VAL A 51 5.28 5.80 41.79
N THR A 52 5.79 6.24 42.93
CA THR A 52 7.13 5.87 43.36
C THR A 52 7.15 4.42 43.84
N ALA A 53 8.23 3.70 43.53
CA ALA A 53 8.49 2.37 44.09
C ALA A 53 9.88 2.36 44.76
N PRO A 54 10.05 1.70 45.92
CA PRO A 54 8.99 1.17 46.80
C PRO A 54 8.21 2.28 47.52
N LEU A 55 6.97 1.99 47.97
CA LEU A 55 6.23 2.83 48.91
C LEU A 55 6.43 2.30 50.34
N GLY A 56 6.85 3.15 51.27
CA GLY A 56 7.31 2.78 52.61
C GLY A 56 6.23 2.29 53.59
N SER A 57 4.94 2.50 53.32
CA SER A 57 3.86 1.89 54.11
C SER A 57 2.55 1.72 53.34
N GLY A 58 1.83 0.64 53.63
CA GLY A 58 0.49 0.38 53.08
C GLY A 58 0.51 -0.50 51.82
N ILE A 59 0.03 0.06 50.71
CA ILE A 59 -0.16 -0.65 49.43
C ILE A 59 1.09 -0.45 48.57
N ASP A 60 1.67 -1.55 48.08
CA ASP A 60 2.81 -1.50 47.16
C ASP A 60 2.46 -0.85 45.81
N ALA A 61 3.44 -0.23 45.15
CA ALA A 61 3.28 0.52 43.91
C ALA A 61 2.68 -0.32 42.77
N VAL A 62 3.05 -1.61 42.69
CA VAL A 62 2.50 -2.55 41.70
C VAL A 62 1.01 -2.80 41.95
N GLU A 63 0.61 -2.93 43.21
CA GLU A 63 -0.80 -3.12 43.59
C GLU A 63 -1.62 -1.83 43.41
N VAL A 64 -1.03 -0.66 43.65
CA VAL A 64 -1.63 0.65 43.31
C VAL A 64 -1.91 0.71 41.80
N CYS A 65 -0.93 0.34 40.96
CA CYS A 65 -1.09 0.31 39.51
C CYS A 65 -2.24 -0.61 39.07
N ARG A 66 -2.26 -1.86 39.58
CA ARG A 66 -3.31 -2.84 39.28
C ARG A 66 -4.70 -2.29 39.61
N ARG A 67 -4.84 -1.63 40.76
CA ARG A 67 -6.11 -1.02 41.18
C ARG A 67 -6.52 0.15 40.30
N LEU A 68 -5.60 1.05 39.96
CA LEU A 68 -5.86 2.16 39.04
C LEU A 68 -6.36 1.64 37.68
N LYS A 69 -5.77 0.57 37.16
CA LYS A 69 -6.18 -0.02 35.88
C LYS A 69 -7.51 -0.75 35.93
N SER A 70 -7.90 -1.27 37.09
CA SER A 70 -9.19 -1.94 37.28
C SER A 70 -10.39 -0.97 37.40
N MET A 71 -10.15 0.32 37.65
CA MET A 71 -11.22 1.30 37.82
C MET A 71 -11.67 1.88 36.46
N PRO A 72 -12.99 1.98 36.18
CA PRO A 72 -13.47 2.48 34.89
C PRO A 72 -13.01 3.89 34.53
N GLN A 73 -12.78 4.75 35.53
CA GLN A 73 -12.40 6.15 35.33
C GLN A 73 -10.91 6.34 35.02
N THR A 74 -10.06 5.45 35.54
CA THR A 74 -8.60 5.53 35.42
C THR A 74 -7.98 4.38 34.61
N GLY A 75 -8.80 3.43 34.14
CA GLY A 75 -8.34 2.25 33.40
C GLY A 75 -7.54 2.58 32.13
N VAL A 76 -7.86 3.71 31.51
CA VAL A 76 -7.18 4.24 30.31
C VAL A 76 -6.15 5.33 30.63
N VAL A 77 -6.03 5.75 31.88
CA VAL A 77 -5.07 6.78 32.30
C VAL A 77 -3.69 6.13 32.40
N PRO A 78 -2.65 6.69 31.77
CA PRO A 78 -1.31 6.13 31.83
C PRO A 78 -0.75 6.17 33.26
N VAL A 79 -0.10 5.08 33.68
CA VAL A 79 0.54 4.91 34.98
C VAL A 79 2.05 4.73 34.77
N LEU A 80 2.85 5.58 35.39
CA LEU A 80 4.32 5.55 35.37
C LEU A 80 4.85 5.13 36.74
N LEU A 81 5.71 4.12 36.79
CA LEU A 81 6.47 3.81 38.00
C LEU A 81 7.82 4.54 38.02
N TYR A 82 8.15 5.16 39.15
CA TYR A 82 9.36 5.96 39.35
C TYR A 82 10.22 5.41 40.50
N ASN A 83 11.40 4.87 40.23
CA ASN A 83 12.15 4.08 41.24
C ASN A 83 13.65 4.42 41.31
N ASN A 84 14.25 4.32 42.50
CA ASN A 84 15.67 4.58 42.78
C ASN A 84 16.65 3.56 42.17
N ASN A 85 16.20 2.37 41.75
CA ASN A 85 17.06 1.30 41.24
C ASN A 85 16.65 0.88 39.81
N PRO A 86 17.58 0.51 38.90
CA PRO A 86 17.23 -0.33 37.77
C PRO A 86 16.67 -1.65 38.31
N ALA A 87 15.35 -1.80 38.24
CA ALA A 87 14.66 -3.00 38.68
C ALA A 87 15.24 -4.22 37.97
N SER A 88 15.26 -5.37 38.65
CA SER A 88 15.48 -6.64 37.96
C SER A 88 14.39 -6.83 36.89
N GLY A 89 14.69 -7.57 35.81
CA GLY A 89 13.71 -7.80 34.73
C GLY A 89 12.37 -8.34 35.24
N ASP A 90 12.38 -9.09 36.34
CA ASP A 90 11.19 -9.67 36.98
C ASP A 90 10.34 -8.63 37.73
N GLU A 91 10.95 -7.58 38.30
CA GLU A 91 10.22 -6.47 38.92
C GLU A 91 9.54 -5.59 37.86
N MET A 92 10.23 -5.33 36.75
CA MET A 92 9.64 -4.61 35.62
C MET A 92 8.50 -5.42 34.98
N GLY A 93 8.68 -6.73 34.80
CA GLY A 93 7.64 -7.63 34.29
C GLY A 93 6.37 -7.59 35.14
N ARG A 94 6.50 -7.71 36.48
CA ARG A 94 5.36 -7.61 37.40
C ARG A 94 4.66 -6.25 37.36
N ALA A 95 5.41 -5.17 37.17
CA ALA A 95 4.83 -3.84 37.00
C ALA A 95 4.01 -3.74 35.70
N TYR A 96 4.54 -4.23 34.58
CA TYR A 96 3.82 -4.26 33.30
C TYR A 96 2.59 -5.17 33.33
N ASP A 97 2.68 -6.34 33.99
CA ASP A 97 1.54 -7.24 34.19
C ASP A 97 0.43 -6.61 35.04
N ALA A 98 0.82 -5.74 36.00
CA ALA A 98 -0.11 -4.92 36.77
C ALA A 98 -0.68 -3.74 35.97
N GLY A 99 -0.27 -3.57 34.71
CA GLY A 99 -0.74 -2.55 33.79
C GLY A 99 0.00 -1.22 33.87
N CYS A 100 1.25 -1.21 34.33
CA CYS A 100 2.10 -0.02 34.24
C CYS A 100 2.37 0.31 32.76
N ASP A 101 2.32 1.58 32.36
CA ASP A 101 2.56 2.00 30.98
C ASP A 101 4.02 2.37 30.72
N ALA A 102 4.75 2.79 31.76
CA ALA A 102 6.19 3.02 31.67
C ALA A 102 6.88 2.90 33.03
N TYR A 103 8.16 2.59 33.01
CA TYR A 103 9.01 2.56 34.20
C TYR A 103 10.22 3.47 34.00
N VAL A 104 10.50 4.36 34.95
CA VAL A 104 11.61 5.32 34.90
C VAL A 104 12.46 5.25 36.17
N ALA A 105 13.78 5.25 35.99
CA ALA A 105 14.72 5.34 37.10
C ALA A 105 14.88 6.80 37.59
N LYS A 106 14.92 6.99 38.91
CA LYS A 106 15.11 8.29 39.59
C LYS A 106 16.48 8.92 39.31
N SER A 107 17.43 8.15 38.78
CA SER A 107 18.78 8.61 38.41
C SER A 107 18.82 9.55 37.19
N SER A 108 17.74 9.66 36.39
CA SER A 108 17.74 10.48 35.17
C SER A 108 16.48 11.33 35.00
N MET A 109 16.55 12.59 35.43
CA MET A 109 15.48 13.58 35.26
C MET A 109 15.12 13.90 33.80
N PRO A 110 16.07 14.01 32.84
CA PRO A 110 15.73 14.23 31.44
C PRO A 110 14.88 13.11 30.83
N VAL A 111 15.08 11.86 31.27
CA VAL A 111 14.30 10.70 30.83
C VAL A 111 12.87 10.79 31.38
N LEU A 112 12.69 11.23 32.63
CA LEU A 112 11.37 11.47 33.20
C LEU A 112 10.56 12.47 32.37
N ASP A 113 11.15 13.62 32.02
CA ASP A 113 10.49 14.65 31.21
C ASP A 113 10.02 14.10 29.85
N HIS A 114 10.86 13.28 29.22
CA HIS A 114 10.58 12.68 27.92
C HIS A 114 9.44 11.67 28.01
N VAL A 115 9.50 10.74 28.97
CA VAL A 115 8.49 9.68 29.15
C VAL A 115 7.13 10.27 29.49
N VAL A 116 7.07 11.27 30.38
CA VAL A 116 5.82 11.97 30.72
C VAL A 116 5.21 12.62 29.47
N ARG A 117 6.02 13.28 28.64
CA ARG A 117 5.55 13.91 27.40
C ARG A 117 5.01 12.86 26.42
N VAL A 118 5.68 11.74 26.26
CA VAL A 118 5.27 10.65 25.37
C VAL A 118 3.94 10.05 25.81
N LEU A 119 3.78 9.70 27.10
CA LEU A 119 2.56 9.10 27.62
C LEU A 119 1.35 10.05 27.52
N LEU A 120 1.54 11.33 27.82
CA LEU A 120 0.47 12.32 27.67
C LEU A 120 0.09 12.54 26.20
N ARG A 121 1.06 12.52 25.28
CA ARG A 121 0.80 12.58 23.83
C ARG A 121 0.03 11.34 23.36
N GLN A 122 0.43 10.15 23.82
CA GLN A 122 -0.25 8.90 23.50
C GLN A 122 -1.70 8.90 24.01
N LYS A 123 -1.95 9.40 25.22
CA LYS A 123 -3.31 9.62 25.74
C LYS A 123 -4.13 10.54 24.83
N SER A 124 -3.56 11.67 24.41
CA SER A 124 -4.24 12.63 23.51
C SER A 124 -4.61 11.99 22.18
N ILE A 125 -3.67 11.28 21.54
CA ILE A 125 -3.90 10.59 20.27
C ILE A 125 -5.00 9.53 20.40
N HIS A 126 -5.01 8.78 21.50
CA HIS A 126 -6.02 7.76 21.74
C HIS A 126 -7.42 8.36 21.96
N ALA A 127 -7.51 9.54 22.58
CA ALA A 127 -8.75 10.30 22.68
C ALA A 127 -9.23 10.79 21.30
N ASP A 128 -8.33 11.37 20.50
CA ASP A 128 -8.64 11.87 19.16
C ASP A 128 -9.11 10.75 18.22
N LEU A 129 -8.45 9.58 18.25
CA LEU A 129 -8.84 8.39 17.48
C LEU A 129 -10.24 7.89 17.87
N LYS A 130 -10.56 7.91 19.17
CA LYS A 130 -11.88 7.50 19.66
C LYS A 130 -12.98 8.45 19.16
N ASP A 131 -12.70 9.75 19.16
CA ASP A 131 -13.63 10.76 18.65
C ASP A 131 -13.82 10.65 17.13
N GLN A 132 -12.75 10.41 16.37
CA GLN A 132 -12.81 10.17 14.92
C GLN A 132 -13.60 8.91 14.57
N ASN A 133 -13.39 7.81 15.29
CA ASN A 133 -14.16 6.58 15.09
C ASN A 133 -15.65 6.80 15.35
N ALA A 134 -16.02 7.55 16.40
CA ALA A 134 -17.42 7.89 16.66
C ALA A 134 -18.04 8.79 15.58
N VAL A 135 -17.25 9.58 14.85
CA VAL A 135 -17.72 10.36 13.69
C VAL A 135 -17.88 9.47 12.45
N LEU A 136 -16.90 8.60 12.18
CA LEU A 136 -16.93 7.66 11.06
C LEU A 136 -18.10 6.67 11.16
N GLU A 137 -18.38 6.15 12.35
CA GLU A 137 -19.54 5.27 12.57
C GLU A 137 -20.88 5.97 12.27
N ARG A 138 -20.99 7.26 12.57
CA ARG A 138 -22.16 8.07 12.21
C ARG A 138 -22.27 8.28 10.70
N GLN A 139 -21.16 8.53 10.01
CA GLN A 139 -21.14 8.71 8.55
C GLN A 139 -21.46 7.41 7.81
N ASN A 140 -20.90 6.28 8.25
CA ASN A 140 -21.18 4.97 7.66
C ASN A 140 -22.66 4.60 7.77
N ARG A 141 -23.30 4.91 8.90
CA ARG A 141 -24.74 4.69 9.08
C ARG A 141 -25.57 5.49 8.07
N ALA A 142 -25.25 6.76 7.86
CA ALA A 142 -25.96 7.63 6.91
C ALA A 142 -25.78 7.20 5.44
N LEU A 143 -24.60 6.70 5.06
CA LEU A 143 -24.34 6.23 3.69
C LEU A 143 -25.10 4.93 3.37
N VAL A 144 -25.21 4.02 4.33
CA VAL A 144 -25.99 2.78 4.18
C VAL A 144 -27.48 3.08 3.97
N GLU A 145 -28.03 4.04 4.72
CA GLU A 145 -29.42 4.49 4.56
C GLU A 145 -29.69 5.14 3.19
N GLN A 146 -28.71 5.90 2.65
CA GLN A 146 -28.81 6.52 1.33
C GLN A 146 -28.75 5.52 0.17
N ALA A 147 -27.94 4.46 0.29
CA ALA A 147 -27.83 3.42 -0.74
C ALA A 147 -29.13 2.62 -0.90
N GLN A 148 -29.77 2.29 0.23
CA GLN A 148 -31.06 1.59 0.25
C GLN A 148 -32.18 2.41 -0.41
N CYS A 149 -32.20 3.74 -0.21
CA CYS A 149 -33.16 4.62 -0.88
C CYS A 149 -32.98 4.76 -2.41
N LYS A 150 -31.80 4.43 -2.95
CA LYS A 150 -31.51 4.51 -4.41
C LYS A 150 -31.94 3.25 -5.15
N GLU A 151 -31.75 2.08 -4.56
CA GLU A 151 -32.17 0.78 -5.15
C GLU A 151 -33.69 0.71 -5.41
N ASP A 152 -34.50 1.34 -4.55
CA ASP A 152 -35.96 1.40 -4.71
C ASP A 152 -36.43 2.33 -5.85
N ARG A 153 -35.57 3.22 -6.36
CA ARG A 153 -35.91 4.16 -7.44
C ARG A 153 -35.49 3.67 -8.82
N GLU A 154 -34.45 2.84 -8.91
CA GLU A 154 -33.85 2.41 -10.18
C GLU A 154 -34.58 1.21 -10.83
N THR A 155 -35.47 0.54 -10.10
CA THR A 155 -36.27 -0.60 -10.57
C THR A 155 -37.37 -0.24 -11.59
N SER A 156 -37.64 1.05 -11.85
CA SER A 156 -38.76 1.51 -12.68
C SER A 156 -38.40 2.04 -14.09
N GLN A 157 -37.13 2.04 -14.52
CA GLN A 157 -36.70 2.69 -15.78
C GLN A 157 -36.04 1.76 -16.84
N ARG A 158 -36.34 0.45 -16.83
CA ARG A 158 -35.56 -0.55 -17.60
C ARG A 158 -35.97 -0.85 -19.06
N ASP A 159 -36.91 -0.12 -19.68
CA ASP A 159 -37.47 -0.55 -20.99
C ASP A 159 -36.99 0.19 -22.26
N ALA A 160 -35.94 1.03 -22.21
CA ALA A 160 -35.45 1.73 -23.41
C ALA A 160 -34.08 1.25 -23.96
N GLY A 161 -33.47 0.22 -23.37
CA GLY A 161 -32.04 -0.11 -23.56
C GLY A 161 -31.67 -1.12 -24.65
N GLU A 162 -32.62 -1.78 -25.31
CA GLU A 162 -32.32 -3.00 -26.07
C GLU A 162 -31.57 -2.80 -27.40
N GLN A 163 -31.63 -1.62 -28.04
CA GLN A 163 -30.90 -1.39 -29.30
C GLN A 163 -29.42 -0.98 -29.11
N SER A 164 -29.04 -0.46 -27.94
CA SER A 164 -27.65 -0.12 -27.61
C SER A 164 -26.82 -1.38 -27.27
N LEU A 165 -27.48 -2.45 -26.84
CA LEU A 165 -26.83 -3.71 -26.42
C LEU A 165 -26.15 -4.45 -27.59
N ALA A 166 -26.78 -4.46 -28.76
CA ALA A 166 -26.25 -5.18 -29.94
C ALA A 166 -24.91 -4.62 -30.44
N ILE A 167 -24.72 -3.30 -30.31
CA ILE A 167 -23.47 -2.61 -30.70
C ILE A 167 -22.40 -2.76 -29.60
N ARG A 168 -22.81 -2.73 -28.31
CA ARG A 168 -21.93 -3.01 -27.16
C ARG A 168 -21.33 -4.42 -27.20
N HIS A 169 -22.03 -5.40 -27.77
CA HIS A 169 -21.56 -6.79 -27.85
C HIS A 169 -20.43 -7.02 -28.86
N LEU A 170 -20.26 -6.16 -29.86
CA LEU A 170 -19.22 -6.27 -30.89
C LEU A 170 -17.87 -5.63 -30.48
N ALA A 171 -17.88 -4.72 -29.51
CA ALA A 171 -16.72 -3.87 -29.18
C ALA A 171 -15.87 -4.39 -28.01
N ALA A 172 -16.23 -5.55 -27.43
CA ALA A 172 -15.88 -5.88 -26.05
C ALA A 172 -14.68 -6.82 -25.80
N GLY A 173 -13.86 -7.11 -26.81
CA GLY A 173 -12.96 -8.27 -26.73
C GLY A 173 -13.71 -9.60 -26.54
N ARG A 174 -15.03 -9.58 -26.71
CA ARG A 174 -15.86 -10.77 -26.79
C ARG A 174 -15.49 -11.47 -28.10
N PRO A 175 -15.27 -12.80 -28.08
CA PRO A 175 -15.06 -13.52 -29.32
C PRO A 175 -16.23 -13.26 -30.26
N ASP A 176 -15.96 -13.15 -31.56
CA ASP A 176 -16.99 -12.99 -32.57
C ASP A 176 -17.90 -14.23 -32.63
N GLY A 177 -17.46 -15.35 -32.04
CA GLY A 177 -18.28 -16.53 -31.73
C GLY A 177 -17.63 -17.41 -30.66
N MET A 178 -18.43 -18.01 -29.78
CA MET A 178 -17.98 -18.89 -28.71
C MET A 178 -18.68 -20.26 -28.77
N MET A 179 -17.90 -21.31 -28.53
CA MET A 179 -18.39 -22.69 -28.51
C MET A 179 -17.82 -23.45 -27.32
N LEU A 180 -18.64 -24.28 -26.69
CA LEU A 180 -18.20 -25.29 -25.72
C LEU A 180 -18.06 -26.61 -26.45
N VAL A 181 -16.88 -27.23 -26.37
CA VAL A 181 -16.51 -28.44 -27.10
C VAL A 181 -15.97 -29.49 -26.13
N ASP A 182 -16.21 -30.76 -26.37
CA ASP A 182 -15.63 -31.83 -25.55
C ASP A 182 -14.22 -32.26 -26.00
N ALA A 183 -13.63 -33.20 -25.28
CA ALA A 183 -12.28 -33.71 -25.54
C ALA A 183 -12.11 -34.35 -26.93
N GLU A 184 -13.20 -34.77 -27.57
CA GLU A 184 -13.21 -35.42 -28.89
C GLU A 184 -13.49 -34.43 -30.03
N GLY A 185 -13.78 -33.16 -29.72
CA GLY A 185 -14.02 -32.12 -30.72
C GLY A 185 -15.49 -31.96 -31.12
N PHE A 186 -16.44 -32.50 -30.35
CA PHE A 186 -17.88 -32.29 -30.59
C PHE A 186 -18.40 -31.07 -29.86
N VAL A 187 -19.20 -30.27 -30.57
CA VAL A 187 -19.80 -29.04 -30.04
C VAL A 187 -20.95 -29.38 -29.10
N ARG A 188 -20.85 -28.96 -27.85
CA ARG A 188 -21.89 -29.15 -26.82
C ARG A 188 -22.84 -27.96 -26.74
N ARG A 189 -22.29 -26.76 -26.83
CA ARG A 189 -23.07 -25.51 -26.92
C ARG A 189 -22.39 -24.49 -27.80
N ALA A 190 -23.17 -23.59 -28.39
CA ALA A 190 -22.65 -22.47 -29.16
C ALA A 190 -23.47 -21.21 -28.99
N ASP A 191 -22.83 -20.06 -29.06
CA ASP A 191 -23.52 -18.78 -29.11
C ASP A 191 -23.93 -18.38 -30.53
N ARG A 192 -24.66 -17.26 -30.64
CA ARG A 192 -25.15 -16.74 -31.92
C ARG A 192 -24.04 -16.43 -32.91
N GLY A 193 -22.90 -15.93 -32.41
CA GLY A 193 -21.74 -15.57 -33.24
C GLY A 193 -21.08 -16.80 -33.87
N ALA A 194 -20.92 -17.87 -33.10
CA ALA A 194 -20.45 -19.15 -33.63
C ALA A 194 -21.43 -19.72 -34.68
N CYS A 195 -22.74 -19.63 -34.44
CA CYS A 195 -23.74 -20.06 -35.42
C CYS A 195 -23.70 -19.23 -36.72
N GLU A 196 -23.37 -17.93 -36.63
CA GLU A 196 -23.16 -17.07 -37.80
C GLU A 196 -22.00 -17.57 -38.67
N PHE A 197 -20.92 -18.06 -38.06
CA PHE A 197 -19.77 -18.61 -38.79
C PHE A 197 -20.04 -20.00 -39.38
N PHE A 198 -20.44 -20.98 -38.57
CA PHE A 198 -20.48 -22.40 -39.00
C PHE A 198 -21.85 -22.90 -39.42
N GLY A 199 -22.93 -22.15 -39.17
CA GLY A 199 -24.29 -22.50 -39.59
C GLY A 199 -25.30 -22.55 -38.45
N ASN A 200 -26.58 -22.52 -38.79
CA ASN A 200 -27.62 -22.78 -37.81
C ASN A 200 -27.63 -24.29 -37.51
N ARG A 201 -27.64 -24.68 -36.22
CA ARG A 201 -27.52 -26.07 -35.72
C ARG A 201 -26.11 -26.67 -35.84
N ILE A 202 -25.18 -26.12 -35.06
CA ILE A 202 -23.81 -26.65 -34.94
C ILE A 202 -23.60 -27.55 -33.70
N GLU A 203 -24.52 -27.52 -32.73
CA GLU A 203 -24.48 -28.41 -31.57
C GLU A 203 -24.64 -29.88 -31.98
N GLY A 204 -23.84 -30.76 -31.39
CA GLY A 204 -23.76 -32.19 -31.71
C GLY A 204 -22.88 -32.54 -32.92
N LYS A 205 -22.40 -31.55 -33.69
CA LYS A 205 -21.49 -31.79 -34.81
C LYS A 205 -20.03 -31.73 -34.39
N ASN A 206 -19.16 -32.41 -35.14
CA ASN A 206 -17.72 -32.39 -34.90
C ASN A 206 -17.06 -31.21 -35.64
N LEU A 207 -16.07 -30.57 -35.02
CA LEU A 207 -15.34 -29.44 -35.60
C LEU A 207 -14.70 -29.75 -36.97
N GLY A 208 -14.22 -30.97 -37.20
CA GLY A 208 -13.67 -31.39 -38.49
C GLY A 208 -14.70 -31.40 -39.63
N SER A 209 -15.98 -31.59 -39.30
CA SER A 209 -17.09 -31.48 -40.28
C SER A 209 -17.55 -30.04 -40.50
N LEU A 210 -17.44 -29.20 -39.46
CA LEU A 210 -17.83 -27.78 -39.51
C LEU A 210 -16.78 -26.92 -40.21
N ALA A 211 -15.49 -27.28 -40.07
CA ALA A 211 -14.36 -26.63 -40.70
C ALA A 211 -13.41 -27.67 -41.33
N PRO A 212 -13.80 -28.28 -42.45
CA PRO A 212 -13.01 -29.33 -43.10
C PRO A 212 -11.62 -28.82 -43.50
N ALA A 213 -10.59 -29.64 -43.28
CA ALA A 213 -9.19 -29.34 -43.62
C ALA A 213 -8.60 -28.05 -42.99
N SER A 214 -9.26 -27.51 -41.96
CA SER A 214 -8.83 -26.30 -41.25
C SER A 214 -7.76 -26.55 -40.19
N GLY A 215 -7.63 -27.79 -39.71
CA GLY A 215 -6.80 -28.16 -38.55
C GLY A 215 -7.38 -27.76 -37.19
N LEU A 216 -8.56 -27.13 -37.13
CA LEU A 216 -9.18 -26.63 -35.90
C LEU A 216 -9.47 -27.76 -34.90
N GLU A 217 -9.97 -28.90 -35.37
CA GLU A 217 -10.27 -30.06 -34.52
C GLU A 217 -9.01 -30.59 -33.83
N ALA A 218 -7.91 -30.76 -34.58
CA ALA A 218 -6.64 -31.22 -34.03
C ALA A 218 -6.09 -30.24 -32.99
N PHE A 219 -6.15 -28.94 -33.29
CA PHE A 219 -5.72 -27.89 -32.37
C PHE A 219 -6.48 -27.92 -31.04
N VAL A 220 -7.82 -28.09 -31.09
CA VAL A 220 -8.68 -28.21 -29.91
C VAL A 220 -8.39 -29.49 -29.13
N ARG A 221 -8.19 -30.63 -29.81
CA ARG A 221 -7.90 -31.92 -29.15
C ARG A 221 -6.57 -31.89 -28.38
N ASP A 222 -5.57 -31.25 -28.94
CA ASP A 222 -4.23 -31.14 -28.34
C ASP A 222 -4.14 -30.19 -27.13
N ALA A 223 -5.12 -29.28 -26.94
CA ALA A 223 -5.17 -28.41 -25.76
C ALA A 223 -5.66 -29.19 -24.52
N ARG A 224 -4.76 -29.90 -23.83
CA ARG A 224 -5.10 -30.84 -22.74
C ARG A 224 -5.31 -30.16 -21.39
N SER A 225 -4.25 -29.63 -20.79
CA SER A 225 -4.25 -28.99 -19.46
C SER A 225 -3.93 -27.50 -19.51
N GLU A 226 -3.37 -27.02 -20.62
CA GLU A 226 -2.97 -25.63 -20.82
C GLU A 226 -3.74 -25.01 -21.98
N SER A 227 -4.05 -23.72 -21.84
CA SER A 227 -4.70 -22.93 -22.88
C SER A 227 -3.82 -22.83 -24.12
N ARG A 228 -4.44 -22.91 -25.30
CA ARG A 228 -3.74 -22.72 -26.59
C ARG A 228 -4.42 -21.62 -27.37
N GLU A 229 -3.67 -20.64 -27.84
CA GLU A 229 -4.21 -19.43 -28.47
C GLU A 229 -3.65 -19.22 -29.88
N GLY A 230 -4.37 -18.44 -30.68
CA GLY A 230 -3.83 -17.89 -31.94
C GLY A 230 -3.84 -18.83 -33.14
N PHE A 231 -4.61 -19.93 -33.12
CA PHE A 231 -4.66 -20.85 -34.25
C PHE A 231 -5.48 -20.27 -35.40
N ARG A 232 -4.82 -19.94 -36.50
CA ARG A 232 -5.46 -19.34 -37.66
C ARG A 232 -5.90 -20.41 -38.65
N PHE A 233 -7.12 -20.29 -39.14
CA PHE A 233 -7.68 -21.18 -40.15
C PHE A 233 -8.68 -20.45 -41.04
N ASP A 234 -8.85 -20.94 -42.26
CA ASP A 234 -9.81 -20.37 -43.20
C ASP A 234 -11.07 -21.24 -43.27
N LEU A 235 -12.23 -20.58 -43.22
CA LEU A 235 -13.52 -21.18 -43.49
C LEU A 235 -13.87 -20.98 -44.96
N SER A 236 -13.97 -22.10 -45.66
CA SER A 236 -14.45 -22.16 -47.04
C SER A 236 -15.87 -21.62 -47.14
N ALA A 237 -16.17 -20.99 -48.28
CA ALA A 237 -17.51 -20.50 -48.60
C ALA A 237 -18.50 -21.68 -48.76
N ILE A 238 -19.24 -22.02 -47.70
CA ILE A 238 -20.25 -23.08 -47.72
C ILE A 238 -21.65 -22.43 -47.65
N GLY A 239 -22.54 -22.78 -48.58
CA GLY A 239 -23.95 -22.38 -48.54
C GLY A 239 -24.21 -20.88 -48.75
N GLY A 240 -23.50 -20.22 -49.68
CA GLY A 240 -23.70 -18.80 -50.01
C GLY A 240 -23.03 -17.80 -49.07
N ARG A 241 -22.19 -18.26 -48.15
CA ARG A 241 -21.41 -17.42 -47.22
C ARG A 241 -20.05 -17.08 -47.82
N THR A 242 -19.55 -15.88 -47.57
CA THR A 242 -18.21 -15.47 -48.00
C THR A 242 -17.15 -16.27 -47.23
N ALA A 243 -16.03 -16.60 -47.89
CA ALA A 243 -14.90 -17.23 -47.22
C ALA A 243 -14.34 -16.27 -46.15
N ARG A 244 -14.03 -16.79 -44.96
CA ARG A 244 -13.57 -15.99 -43.82
C ARG A 244 -12.33 -16.60 -43.19
N SER A 245 -11.35 -15.77 -42.87
CA SER A 245 -10.15 -16.18 -42.15
C SER A 245 -10.40 -15.95 -40.66
N LEU A 246 -10.38 -17.00 -39.86
CA LEU A 246 -10.65 -16.96 -38.42
C LEU A 246 -9.40 -17.28 -37.61
N THR A 247 -9.40 -16.88 -36.35
CA THR A 247 -8.43 -17.32 -35.33
C THR A 247 -9.18 -17.95 -34.16
N ALA A 248 -8.72 -19.10 -33.70
CA ALA A 248 -9.26 -19.84 -32.57
C ALA A 248 -8.31 -19.83 -31.37
N SER A 249 -8.89 -19.66 -30.19
CA SER A 249 -8.24 -19.91 -28.90
C SER A 249 -9.05 -20.93 -28.11
N VAL A 250 -8.36 -21.81 -27.38
CA VAL A 250 -8.93 -22.96 -26.68
C VAL A 250 -8.51 -22.90 -25.23
N VAL A 251 -9.50 -22.86 -24.33
CA VAL A 251 -9.30 -22.84 -22.88
C VAL A 251 -9.88 -24.13 -22.29
N PRO A 252 -9.04 -25.06 -21.79
CA PRO A 252 -9.51 -26.24 -21.08
C PRO A 252 -10.17 -25.86 -19.75
N LEU A 253 -11.31 -26.47 -19.43
CA LEU A 253 -11.95 -26.31 -18.12
C LEU A 253 -11.36 -27.36 -17.16
N VAL A 254 -10.57 -26.92 -16.18
CA VAL A 254 -10.00 -27.80 -15.15
C VAL A 254 -11.06 -28.10 -14.09
N THR A 255 -11.30 -29.38 -13.80
CA THR A 255 -12.19 -29.81 -12.71
C THR A 255 -11.39 -30.53 -11.63
N THR A 256 -11.83 -30.37 -10.38
CA THR A 256 -11.31 -31.07 -9.19
C THR A 256 -11.39 -32.60 -9.33
N PRO A 257 -10.48 -33.37 -8.70
CA PRO A 257 -10.48 -34.82 -8.84
C PRO A 257 -11.72 -35.43 -8.17
N GLY A 258 -12.64 -35.98 -8.97
CA GLY A 258 -13.80 -36.73 -8.47
C GLY A 258 -15.05 -36.69 -9.35
N GLU A 259 -15.20 -35.73 -10.25
CA GLU A 259 -16.36 -35.65 -11.16
C GLU A 259 -15.97 -35.96 -12.61
N SER A 260 -16.69 -36.90 -13.24
CA SER A 260 -16.49 -37.32 -14.64
C SER A 260 -16.97 -36.28 -15.66
N ALA A 261 -16.62 -35.00 -15.48
CA ALA A 261 -16.81 -33.98 -16.50
C ALA A 261 -15.67 -34.10 -17.53
N ARG A 262 -15.91 -34.93 -18.55
CA ARG A 262 -14.99 -35.27 -19.65
C ARG A 262 -14.44 -34.03 -20.38
N GLY A 263 -13.32 -33.48 -19.90
CA GLY A 263 -12.38 -32.62 -20.66
C GLY A 263 -13.02 -31.55 -21.56
N LEU A 264 -14.00 -30.80 -21.03
CA LEU A 264 -14.66 -29.72 -21.76
C LEU A 264 -13.69 -28.55 -22.01
N LYS A 265 -13.83 -27.92 -23.18
CA LYS A 265 -12.97 -26.83 -23.64
C LYS A 265 -13.82 -25.73 -24.22
N VAL A 266 -13.49 -24.48 -23.88
CA VAL A 266 -14.12 -23.31 -24.50
C VAL A 266 -13.28 -22.91 -25.71
N VAL A 267 -13.92 -22.83 -26.88
CA VAL A 267 -13.32 -22.39 -28.13
C VAL A 267 -13.84 -21.00 -28.46
N LEU A 268 -12.92 -20.04 -28.54
CA LEU A 268 -13.17 -18.63 -28.81
C LEU A 268 -12.72 -18.33 -30.24
N LEU A 269 -13.58 -17.68 -31.04
CA LEU A 269 -13.34 -17.45 -32.46
C LEU A 269 -13.35 -15.98 -32.81
N LEU A 270 -12.44 -15.58 -33.69
CA LEU A 270 -12.19 -14.20 -34.08
C LEU A 270 -12.05 -14.06 -35.60
N ASP A 271 -12.68 -13.07 -36.23
CA ASP A 271 -12.60 -12.80 -37.67
C ASP A 271 -11.44 -11.86 -38.03
N VAL A 272 -10.50 -12.36 -38.84
CA VAL A 272 -9.28 -11.66 -39.23
C VAL A 272 -9.56 -10.57 -40.29
N GLY A 273 -10.60 -10.71 -41.10
CA GLY A 273 -10.95 -9.78 -42.17
C GLY A 273 -11.52 -8.46 -41.65
N ARG A 274 -12.42 -8.52 -40.65
CA ARG A 274 -13.00 -7.34 -39.99
C ARG A 274 -11.96 -6.45 -39.32
N ARG A 275 -10.81 -7.02 -38.91
CA ARG A 275 -9.73 -6.27 -38.26
C ARG A 275 -8.72 -5.65 -39.23
N ARG A 276 -8.65 -6.07 -40.51
CA ARG A 276 -7.66 -5.54 -41.47
C ARG A 276 -7.93 -4.08 -41.88
N ILE A 277 -9.20 -3.70 -42.02
CA ILE A 277 -9.63 -2.31 -42.34
C ILE A 277 -9.45 -1.39 -41.13
N ALA A 278 -9.70 -1.90 -39.91
CA ALA A 278 -9.39 -1.18 -38.67
C ALA A 278 -7.87 -1.05 -38.46
N ALA A 279 -7.09 -2.06 -38.85
CA ALA A 279 -5.63 -2.07 -38.75
C ALA A 279 -4.96 -1.06 -39.71
N GLU A 280 -5.53 -0.77 -40.87
CA GLU A 280 -4.96 0.22 -41.80
C GLU A 280 -5.16 1.67 -41.29
N MET A 281 -6.25 1.92 -40.55
CA MET A 281 -6.45 3.19 -39.82
C MET A 281 -5.61 3.29 -38.53
N LEU A 282 -5.16 2.16 -37.97
CA LEU A 282 -4.33 2.09 -36.75
C LEU A 282 -2.82 2.00 -37.03
N ARG A 283 -2.40 1.83 -38.30
CA ARG A 283 -1.00 1.56 -38.69
C ARG A 283 -0.10 2.78 -38.89
N THR A 284 -0.57 4.00 -38.64
CA THR A 284 0.29 5.19 -38.52
C THR A 284 0.85 5.43 -37.11
N SER A 285 0.79 4.45 -36.21
CA SER A 285 1.92 3.93 -35.38
C SER A 285 1.46 3.42 -33.99
N GLU A 286 1.55 2.09 -33.80
CA GLU A 286 1.66 1.22 -32.60
C GLU A 286 1.25 1.64 -31.16
N PRO A 287 0.89 0.66 -30.29
CA PRO A 287 -0.18 -0.34 -30.36
C PRO A 287 -1.28 0.04 -29.36
N GLY A 288 -2.39 0.56 -29.88
CA GLY A 288 -3.49 1.05 -29.04
C GLY A 288 -4.16 -0.08 -28.26
N ILE A 289 -3.99 -0.03 -26.93
CA ILE A 289 -4.83 -0.68 -25.93
C ILE A 289 -6.31 -0.58 -26.38
N PRO A 290 -7.06 -1.69 -26.56
CA PRO A 290 -8.47 -1.66 -26.96
C PRO A 290 -9.26 -0.73 -26.04
N ARG A 291 -10.17 0.12 -26.56
CA ARG A 291 -10.88 1.16 -25.77
C ARG A 291 -11.61 0.66 -24.50
N GLN A 292 -11.93 -0.63 -24.38
CA GLN A 292 -12.42 -1.21 -23.13
C GLN A 292 -11.31 -1.52 -22.11
N GLN A 293 -10.14 -1.97 -22.56
CA GLN A 293 -8.94 -2.01 -21.71
C GLN A 293 -8.43 -0.61 -21.43
N LEU A 294 -8.62 0.36 -22.33
CA LEU A 294 -8.37 1.76 -22.01
C LEU A 294 -9.37 2.23 -20.95
N GLY A 295 -10.65 1.84 -21.02
CA GLY A 295 -11.62 2.08 -19.96
C GLY A 295 -11.18 1.46 -18.62
N SER A 296 -10.87 0.17 -18.56
CA SER A 296 -10.44 -0.48 -17.30
C SER A 296 -9.06 -0.03 -16.83
N LEU A 297 -8.13 0.32 -17.73
CA LEU A 297 -6.82 0.88 -17.38
C LEU A 297 -6.92 2.34 -17.02
N LEU A 298 -7.87 3.09 -17.58
CA LEU A 298 -8.23 4.42 -17.13
C LEU A 298 -8.91 4.32 -15.78
N ASP A 299 -9.90 3.46 -15.56
CA ASP A 299 -10.55 3.25 -14.26
C ASP A 299 -9.54 2.80 -13.20
N ALA A 300 -8.68 1.83 -13.53
CA ALA A 300 -7.56 1.43 -12.67
C ALA A 300 -6.55 2.58 -12.50
N ALA A 301 -6.32 3.43 -13.50
CA ALA A 301 -5.48 4.62 -13.35
C ALA A 301 -6.17 5.70 -12.49
N HIS A 302 -7.49 5.88 -12.58
CA HIS A 302 -8.26 6.75 -11.71
C HIS A 302 -8.22 6.19 -10.28
N GLU A 303 -8.26 4.87 -10.10
CA GLU A 303 -8.13 4.23 -8.79
C GLU A 303 -6.69 4.34 -8.22
N VAL A 304 -5.66 4.15 -9.04
CA VAL A 304 -4.26 4.19 -8.62
C VAL A 304 -3.73 5.62 -8.46
N TYR A 305 -4.21 6.57 -9.26
CA TYR A 305 -3.78 7.96 -9.28
C TYR A 305 -4.83 8.94 -8.78
N ASN A 306 -5.91 8.49 -8.12
CA ASN A 306 -6.79 9.44 -7.45
C ASN A 306 -6.03 10.25 -6.38
N ARG A 307 -6.63 11.36 -6.00
CA ARG A 307 -6.11 12.25 -4.95
C ARG A 307 -5.85 11.54 -3.61
N ALA A 308 -6.68 10.56 -3.24
CA ALA A 308 -6.50 9.80 -2.00
C ALA A 308 -5.27 8.87 -2.07
N ALA A 309 -4.80 8.52 -3.27
CA ALA A 309 -3.59 7.74 -3.49
C ALA A 309 -2.30 8.57 -3.36
N LEU A 310 -2.37 9.91 -3.20
CA LEU A 310 -1.22 10.70 -2.76
C LEU A 310 -1.01 10.45 -1.27
N VAL A 311 0.08 9.78 -0.91
CA VAL A 311 0.40 9.41 0.47
C VAL A 311 1.14 10.57 1.17
N GLY A 312 0.75 10.89 2.41
CA GLY A 312 1.36 11.92 3.24
C GLY A 312 0.34 12.63 4.14
N GLU A 313 0.70 12.91 5.38
CA GLU A 313 -0.16 13.56 6.38
C GLU A 313 0.26 15.00 6.69
N SER A 314 1.40 15.45 6.14
CA SER A 314 1.89 16.81 6.32
C SER A 314 0.89 17.85 5.79
N SER A 315 0.89 19.03 6.42
CA SER A 315 0.08 20.18 5.97
C SER A 315 0.32 20.54 4.50
N THR A 316 1.56 20.34 4.02
CA THR A 316 1.94 20.59 2.62
C THR A 316 1.29 19.60 1.66
N MET A 317 1.17 18.32 2.05
CA MET A 317 0.48 17.30 1.25
C MET A 317 -1.03 17.49 1.26
N HIS A 318 -1.61 17.94 2.39
CA HIS A 318 -3.00 18.39 2.45
C HIS A 318 -3.26 19.54 1.47
N ALA A 319 -2.45 20.60 1.51
CA ALA A 319 -2.57 21.72 0.58
C ALA A 319 -2.39 21.29 -0.88
N ALA A 320 -1.46 20.37 -1.17
CA ALA A 320 -1.27 19.84 -2.52
C ALA A 320 -2.51 19.07 -3.02
N ARG A 321 -3.18 18.28 -2.17
CA ARG A 321 -4.44 17.60 -2.51
C ARG A 321 -5.56 18.58 -2.83
N ASP A 322 -5.66 19.69 -2.11
CA ASP A 322 -6.66 20.73 -2.36
C ASP A 322 -6.40 21.45 -3.68
N LEU A 323 -5.14 21.80 -3.96
CA LEU A 323 -4.73 22.40 -5.24
C LEU A 323 -4.97 21.45 -6.41
N VAL A 324 -4.72 20.14 -6.25
CA VAL A 324 -5.08 19.14 -7.27
C VAL A 324 -6.57 19.16 -7.56
N GLN A 325 -7.42 19.19 -6.52
CA GLN A 325 -8.87 19.24 -6.72
C GLN A 325 -9.30 20.52 -7.46
N ALA A 326 -8.67 21.65 -7.15
CA ALA A 326 -8.95 22.92 -7.82
C ALA A 326 -8.47 22.91 -9.28
N PHE A 327 -7.24 22.47 -9.54
CA PHE A 327 -6.62 22.61 -10.86
C PHE A 327 -7.00 21.51 -11.85
N ALA A 328 -7.36 20.30 -11.39
CA ALA A 328 -7.71 19.19 -12.28
C ALA A 328 -8.92 19.48 -13.19
N LYS A 329 -9.81 20.38 -12.78
CA LYS A 329 -11.01 20.75 -13.54
C LYS A 329 -10.79 21.88 -14.55
N HIS A 330 -9.61 22.48 -14.57
CA HIS A 330 -9.32 23.66 -15.39
C HIS A 330 -8.33 23.33 -16.52
N PRO A 331 -8.55 23.85 -17.73
CA PRO A 331 -7.65 23.62 -18.86
C PRO A 331 -6.36 24.46 -18.79
N ARG A 332 -6.14 25.22 -17.71
CA ARG A 332 -4.95 26.06 -17.54
C ARG A 332 -3.70 25.22 -17.31
N PRO A 333 -2.53 25.70 -17.78
CA PRO A 333 -1.27 25.01 -17.56
C PRO A 333 -0.90 24.98 -16.07
N VAL A 334 -0.42 23.85 -15.57
CA VAL A 334 -0.03 23.68 -14.16
C VAL A 334 1.49 23.52 -14.03
N LEU A 335 2.10 24.22 -13.08
CA LEU A 335 3.52 24.11 -12.75
C LEU A 335 3.72 23.40 -11.41
N ILE A 336 4.48 22.30 -11.43
CA ILE A 336 4.88 21.54 -10.24
C ILE A 336 6.35 21.82 -9.92
N GLU A 337 6.60 22.42 -8.78
CA GLU A 337 7.95 22.74 -8.34
C GLU A 337 8.39 21.84 -7.20
N GLY A 338 9.68 21.55 -7.17
CA GLY A 338 10.28 20.84 -6.06
C GLY A 338 11.59 20.15 -6.45
N PRO A 339 12.39 19.71 -5.47
CA PRO A 339 13.61 18.95 -5.73
C PRO A 339 13.38 17.68 -6.57
N LYS A 340 14.47 17.00 -6.94
CA LYS A 340 14.37 15.69 -7.60
C LYS A 340 13.89 14.63 -6.61
N GLY A 341 13.06 13.70 -7.07
CA GLY A 341 12.62 12.56 -6.26
C GLY A 341 11.45 12.82 -5.30
N VAL A 342 10.87 14.03 -5.27
CA VAL A 342 9.74 14.38 -4.37
C VAL A 342 8.36 13.91 -4.83
N GLY A 343 8.26 13.21 -5.96
CA GLY A 343 6.99 12.67 -6.49
C GLY A 343 6.25 13.52 -7.52
N LYS A 344 6.92 14.49 -8.18
CA LYS A 344 6.30 15.41 -9.17
C LYS A 344 5.52 14.70 -10.29
N LEU A 345 6.06 13.59 -10.84
CA LEU A 345 5.38 12.79 -11.86
C LEU A 345 4.10 12.14 -11.34
N ARG A 346 4.09 11.67 -10.07
CA ARG A 346 2.89 11.09 -9.47
C ARG A 346 1.79 12.14 -9.34
N LEU A 347 2.16 13.34 -8.87
CA LEU A 347 1.23 14.47 -8.79
C LEU A 347 0.70 14.89 -10.17
N ALA A 348 1.54 14.91 -11.21
CA ALA A 348 1.13 15.21 -12.58
C ALA A 348 0.11 14.20 -13.13
N ARG A 349 0.33 12.90 -12.90
CA ARG A 349 -0.63 11.85 -13.26
C ARG A 349 -1.93 12.00 -12.49
N THR A 350 -1.86 12.30 -11.21
CA THR A 350 -3.05 12.55 -10.39
C THR A 350 -3.86 13.74 -10.89
N LEU A 351 -3.22 14.83 -11.33
CA LEU A 351 -3.92 15.96 -11.95
C LEU A 351 -4.67 15.55 -13.22
N HIS A 352 -4.04 14.77 -14.10
CA HIS A 352 -4.65 14.28 -15.34
C HIS A 352 -5.85 13.37 -15.06
N TYR A 353 -5.67 12.31 -14.26
CA TYR A 353 -6.72 11.33 -13.94
C TYR A 353 -7.76 11.83 -12.92
N SER A 354 -7.60 13.03 -12.36
CA SER A 354 -8.65 13.70 -11.57
C SER A 354 -9.46 14.70 -12.40
N GLY A 355 -9.04 14.96 -13.64
CA GLY A 355 -9.64 15.93 -14.54
C GLY A 355 -10.56 15.30 -15.59
N PRO A 356 -11.21 16.12 -16.43
CA PRO A 356 -12.12 15.65 -17.48
C PRO A 356 -11.40 15.14 -18.75
N PHE A 357 -10.08 15.00 -18.73
CA PHE A 357 -9.27 14.71 -19.91
C PHE A 357 -9.33 13.23 -20.31
N SER A 358 -9.75 12.95 -21.55
CA SER A 358 -9.93 11.58 -22.06
C SER A 358 -8.80 11.08 -22.97
N GLY A 359 -7.91 11.98 -23.40
CA GLY A 359 -6.75 11.67 -24.23
C GLY A 359 -5.56 11.12 -23.43
N ALA A 360 -4.44 10.87 -24.12
CA ALA A 360 -3.27 10.25 -23.49
C ALA A 360 -2.53 11.20 -22.54
N PHE A 361 -1.91 10.64 -21.50
CA PHE A 361 -0.87 11.30 -20.72
C PHE A 361 0.50 10.98 -21.33
N LEU A 362 1.13 11.96 -21.98
CA LEU A 362 2.46 11.81 -22.58
C LEU A 362 3.49 12.59 -21.77
N GLN A 363 4.69 12.03 -21.62
CA GLN A 363 5.79 12.64 -20.86
C GLN A 363 6.98 12.91 -21.77
N VAL A 364 7.59 14.08 -21.61
CA VAL A 364 8.88 14.41 -22.24
C VAL A 364 9.77 15.16 -21.25
N ARG A 365 11.04 14.78 -21.19
CA ARG A 365 12.05 15.48 -20.40
C ARG A 365 12.76 16.52 -21.26
N CYS A 366 12.52 17.79 -20.98
CA CYS A 366 13.01 18.89 -21.82
C CYS A 366 14.54 18.98 -21.84
N SER A 367 15.21 18.55 -20.76
CA SER A 367 16.67 18.56 -20.67
C SER A 367 17.36 17.37 -21.35
N ALA A 368 16.62 16.40 -21.89
CA ALA A 368 17.18 15.19 -22.48
C ALA A 368 17.57 15.33 -23.97
N PHE A 369 17.20 16.45 -24.59
CA PHE A 369 17.36 16.71 -26.01
C PHE A 369 18.11 18.02 -26.24
N ASP A 370 18.72 18.16 -27.41
CA ASP A 370 19.14 19.45 -27.94
C ASP A 370 17.94 20.23 -28.51
N GLU A 371 18.18 21.45 -28.97
CA GLU A 371 17.11 22.33 -29.49
C GLU A 371 16.35 21.69 -30.64
N ALA A 372 17.05 21.16 -31.65
CA ALA A 372 16.45 20.56 -32.82
C ALA A 372 15.72 19.25 -32.49
N GLY A 373 16.29 18.42 -31.62
CA GLY A 373 15.67 17.17 -31.18
C GLY A 373 14.39 17.41 -30.40
N LEU A 374 14.41 18.35 -29.45
CA LEU A 374 13.22 18.68 -28.65
C LEU A 374 12.11 19.26 -29.51
N ALA A 375 12.46 20.14 -30.45
CA ALA A 375 11.49 20.77 -31.33
C ALA A 375 10.82 19.76 -32.29
N LYS A 376 11.59 18.82 -32.87
CA LYS A 376 11.03 17.73 -33.67
C LYS A 376 10.14 16.80 -32.87
N GLU A 377 10.51 16.47 -31.63
CA GLU A 377 9.72 15.58 -30.80
C GLU A 377 8.41 16.25 -30.33
N LEU A 378 8.45 17.52 -29.93
CA LEU A 378 7.26 18.26 -29.48
C LEU A 378 6.30 18.60 -30.62
N PHE A 379 6.82 19.17 -31.72
CA PHE A 379 6.02 19.77 -32.79
C PHE A 379 5.88 18.87 -34.03
N GLY A 380 6.67 17.80 -34.14
CA GLY A 380 6.70 16.93 -35.32
C GLY A 380 7.45 17.56 -36.49
N TYR A 381 7.65 16.77 -37.56
CA TYR A 381 8.34 17.24 -38.75
C TYR A 381 7.71 16.70 -40.04
N VAL A 382 7.89 17.46 -41.12
CA VAL A 382 7.59 17.05 -42.49
C VAL A 382 8.90 16.67 -43.16
N ARG A 383 8.94 15.50 -43.81
CA ARG A 383 10.14 15.05 -44.54
C ARG A 383 10.13 15.68 -45.93
N GLU A 384 11.24 16.29 -46.35
CA GLU A 384 11.34 16.90 -47.68
C GLU A 384 11.32 15.84 -48.78
N GLY A 385 10.43 16.00 -49.78
CA GLY A 385 10.45 15.26 -51.05
C GLY A 385 9.81 13.86 -51.11
N GLY A 386 9.01 13.42 -50.14
CA GLY A 386 8.37 12.08 -50.13
C GLY A 386 6.86 12.07 -49.81
N ASP A 387 6.16 10.99 -50.18
CA ASP A 387 4.72 10.75 -49.98
C ASP A 387 4.23 11.07 -48.56
N ALA A 388 2.95 11.46 -48.43
CA ALA A 388 2.28 11.88 -47.20
C ALA A 388 2.39 10.90 -46.00
N SER A 389 2.81 9.66 -46.25
CA SER A 389 3.12 8.61 -45.27
C SER A 389 4.48 8.77 -44.55
N SER A 390 5.30 9.76 -44.92
CA SER A 390 6.67 9.96 -44.39
C SER A 390 6.83 11.10 -43.37
N SER A 391 5.74 11.80 -43.03
CA SER A 391 5.69 12.87 -42.02
C SER A 391 5.43 12.31 -40.63
N ARG A 392 6.13 12.80 -39.59
CA ARG A 392 5.96 12.30 -38.20
C ARG A 392 5.19 13.31 -37.33
N PRO A 393 4.09 12.89 -36.66
CA PRO A 393 3.39 13.75 -35.71
C PRO A 393 4.22 13.97 -34.44
N GLY A 394 4.16 15.19 -33.89
CA GLY A 394 4.81 15.53 -32.62
C GLY A 394 4.01 15.06 -31.41
N LEU A 395 4.59 15.22 -30.22
CA LEU A 395 3.92 14.89 -28.96
C LEU A 395 2.68 15.75 -28.71
N LEU A 396 2.64 17.00 -29.17
CA LEU A 396 1.44 17.83 -29.08
C LEU A 396 0.27 17.23 -29.89
N HIS A 397 0.54 16.68 -31.08
CA HIS A 397 -0.47 15.99 -31.88
C HIS A 397 -0.96 14.72 -31.19
N GLN A 398 -0.04 13.96 -30.59
CA GLN A 398 -0.36 12.71 -29.92
C GLN A 398 -1.08 12.91 -28.58
N ALA A 399 -0.88 14.06 -27.92
CA ALA A 399 -1.51 14.43 -26.66
C ALA A 399 -2.86 15.18 -26.82
N CYS A 400 -3.40 15.24 -28.05
CA CYS A 400 -4.70 15.89 -28.29
C CYS A 400 -5.79 15.28 -27.40
N ASP A 401 -6.65 16.15 -26.84
CA ASP A 401 -7.70 15.84 -25.86
C ASP A 401 -7.18 15.23 -24.53
N GLY A 402 -5.86 15.21 -24.34
CA GLY A 402 -5.15 14.63 -23.21
C GLY A 402 -4.23 15.63 -22.51
N THR A 403 -3.12 15.13 -21.99
CA THR A 403 -2.15 15.93 -21.23
C THR A 403 -0.73 15.66 -21.69
N LEU A 404 0.03 16.73 -21.95
CA LEU A 404 1.47 16.66 -22.14
C LEU A 404 2.19 17.15 -20.88
N TYR A 405 3.00 16.26 -20.31
CA TYR A 405 3.83 16.52 -19.14
C TYR A 405 5.27 16.89 -19.54
N LEU A 406 5.65 18.14 -19.28
CA LEU A 406 6.96 18.72 -19.53
C LEU A 406 7.84 18.60 -18.28
N GLU A 407 8.68 17.56 -18.23
CA GLU A 407 9.59 17.30 -17.12
C GLU A 407 10.87 18.15 -17.24
N GLU A 408 11.26 18.80 -16.14
CA GLU A 408 12.41 19.72 -16.07
C GLU A 408 12.33 20.88 -17.08
N LEU A 409 11.20 21.59 -17.05
CA LEU A 409 10.89 22.73 -17.94
C LEU A 409 12.00 23.78 -17.98
N GLY A 410 12.69 24.02 -16.87
CA GLY A 410 13.80 24.96 -16.80
C GLY A 410 14.98 24.64 -17.71
N GLY A 411 15.08 23.39 -18.20
CA GLY A 411 16.07 22.96 -19.19
C GLY A 411 15.69 23.19 -20.65
N MET A 412 14.48 23.70 -20.93
CA MET A 412 14.00 23.91 -22.30
C MET A 412 14.81 25.00 -23.02
N PRO A 413 15.31 24.77 -24.25
CA PRO A 413 15.96 25.80 -25.07
C PRO A 413 15.04 26.97 -25.41
N LYS A 414 15.58 28.18 -25.49
CA LYS A 414 14.78 29.41 -25.62
C LYS A 414 13.92 29.47 -26.89
N ALA A 415 14.44 29.01 -28.03
CA ALA A 415 13.67 28.94 -29.26
C ALA A 415 12.44 28.01 -29.16
N VAL A 416 12.56 26.93 -28.40
CA VAL A 416 11.44 25.99 -28.14
C VAL A 416 10.43 26.61 -27.18
N GLN A 417 10.88 27.38 -26.19
CA GLN A 417 10.00 28.13 -25.27
C GLN A 417 9.11 29.11 -26.04
N ASP A 418 9.66 29.83 -27.01
CA ASP A 418 8.90 30.82 -27.80
C ASP A 418 7.81 30.15 -28.65
N ARG A 419 8.11 29.00 -29.26
CA ARG A 419 7.12 28.19 -30.01
C ARG A 419 6.06 27.59 -29.10
N LEU A 420 6.44 27.10 -27.92
CA LEU A 420 5.49 26.59 -26.94
C LEU A 420 4.57 27.72 -26.44
N LEU A 421 5.10 28.92 -26.21
CA LEU A 421 4.32 30.09 -25.83
C LEU A 421 3.30 30.45 -26.93
N GLU A 422 3.69 30.41 -28.21
CA GLU A 422 2.77 30.62 -29.32
C GLU A 422 1.65 29.57 -29.35
N PHE A 423 2.00 28.29 -29.17
CA PHE A 423 1.01 27.22 -29.04
C PHE A 423 0.06 27.45 -27.86
N MET A 424 0.56 27.79 -26.68
CA MET A 424 -0.25 28.06 -25.49
C MET A 424 -1.22 29.23 -25.67
N ARG A 425 -0.87 30.21 -26.51
CA ARG A 425 -1.73 31.37 -26.80
C ARG A 425 -2.77 31.11 -27.89
N THR A 426 -2.43 30.29 -28.88
CA THR A 426 -3.24 30.15 -30.11
C THR A 426 -3.92 28.77 -30.25
N GLY A 427 -3.41 27.76 -29.55
CA GLY A 427 -3.76 26.35 -29.75
C GLY A 427 -3.32 25.80 -31.11
N GLN A 428 -2.49 26.53 -31.86
CA GLN A 428 -2.05 26.15 -33.19
C GLN A 428 -0.63 25.62 -33.17
N VAL A 429 -0.41 24.52 -33.88
CA VAL A 429 0.93 23.96 -34.09
C VAL A 429 1.26 23.92 -35.58
N VAL A 430 2.55 24.14 -35.88
CA VAL A 430 3.12 23.94 -37.21
C VAL A 430 4.30 22.98 -37.06
N ARG A 431 4.27 21.90 -37.84
CA ARG A 431 5.36 20.92 -37.90
C ARG A 431 6.62 21.55 -38.48
N GLU A 432 7.79 21.07 -38.06
CA GLU A 432 9.05 21.52 -38.66
C GLU A 432 9.11 21.24 -40.16
N GLY A 433 9.52 22.24 -40.93
CA GLY A 433 9.53 22.18 -42.40
C GLY A 433 8.14 22.26 -43.06
N GLY A 434 7.06 22.36 -42.27
CA GLY A 434 5.70 22.51 -42.75
C GLY A 434 5.20 23.96 -42.71
N THR A 435 4.13 24.24 -43.45
CA THR A 435 3.42 25.53 -43.43
C THR A 435 1.96 25.41 -42.97
N ARG A 436 1.46 24.18 -42.80
CA ARG A 436 0.10 23.91 -42.38
C ARG A 436 -0.04 24.14 -40.88
N LYS A 437 -0.98 25.01 -40.51
CA LYS A 437 -1.41 25.21 -39.12
C LYS A 437 -2.45 24.15 -38.74
N GLU A 438 -2.23 23.46 -37.64
CA GLU A 438 -3.13 22.44 -37.08
C GLU A 438 -3.62 22.93 -35.71
N GLN A 439 -4.95 22.98 -35.50
CA GLN A 439 -5.54 23.37 -34.22
C GLN A 439 -5.63 22.13 -33.31
N LEU A 440 -5.10 22.24 -32.09
CA LEU A 440 -5.09 21.15 -31.11
C LEU A 440 -5.53 21.67 -29.74
N GLU A 441 -6.18 20.81 -28.96
CA GLU A 441 -6.46 21.04 -27.54
C GLU A 441 -5.61 20.08 -26.71
N VAL A 442 -4.68 20.61 -25.92
CA VAL A 442 -3.77 19.83 -25.09
C VAL A 442 -3.64 20.51 -23.74
N HIS A 443 -3.86 19.75 -22.66
CA HIS A 443 -3.57 20.23 -21.31
C HIS A 443 -2.08 20.13 -21.03
N LEU A 444 -1.48 21.19 -20.49
CA LEU A 444 -0.05 21.22 -20.20
C LEU A 444 0.20 21.15 -18.70
N ILE A 445 1.01 20.18 -18.29
CA ILE A 445 1.55 20.13 -16.93
C ILE A 445 3.07 20.20 -17.05
N ALA A 446 3.72 21.06 -16.29
CA ALA A 446 5.17 21.17 -16.26
C ALA A 446 5.71 20.86 -14.88
N SER A 447 6.95 20.41 -14.81
CA SER A 447 7.69 20.35 -13.55
C SER A 447 9.09 20.91 -13.66
N THR A 448 9.63 21.35 -12.53
CA THR A 448 11.02 21.84 -12.48
C THR A 448 11.65 21.61 -11.11
N SER A 449 12.98 21.45 -11.11
CA SER A 449 13.82 21.43 -9.90
C SER A 449 14.67 22.69 -9.71
N VAL A 450 14.60 23.63 -10.66
CA VAL A 450 15.40 24.86 -10.65
C VAL A 450 14.52 26.08 -10.44
N ASP A 451 15.10 27.16 -9.90
CA ASP A 451 14.39 28.44 -9.78
C ASP A 451 14.18 29.08 -11.17
N LEU A 452 12.95 28.98 -11.67
CA LEU A 452 12.56 29.60 -12.95
C LEU A 452 12.59 31.12 -12.89
N ALA A 453 12.26 31.74 -11.75
CA ALA A 453 12.29 33.18 -11.62
C ALA A 453 13.73 33.72 -11.72
N GLY A 454 14.69 33.01 -11.14
CA GLY A 454 16.13 33.23 -11.35
C GLY A 454 16.53 33.11 -12.82
N ARG A 455 16.10 32.04 -13.51
CA ARG A 455 16.40 31.84 -14.94
C ARG A 455 15.79 32.91 -15.85
N VAL A 456 14.65 33.49 -15.49
CA VAL A 456 14.06 34.63 -16.19
C VAL A 456 14.96 35.86 -16.05
N LYS A 457 15.48 36.14 -14.84
CA LYS A 457 16.42 37.25 -14.62
C LYS A 457 17.73 37.08 -15.39
N GLU A 458 18.21 35.84 -15.52
CA GLU A 458 19.39 35.50 -16.33
C GLU A 458 19.14 35.53 -17.84
N GLY A 459 17.90 35.78 -18.30
CA GLY A 459 17.53 35.77 -19.71
C GLY A 459 17.49 34.37 -20.34
N LYS A 460 17.65 33.31 -19.55
CA LYS A 460 17.63 31.90 -20.00
C LYS A 460 16.22 31.32 -20.11
N PHE A 461 15.23 31.98 -19.51
CA PHE A 461 13.82 31.57 -19.58
C PHE A 461 12.91 32.74 -19.95
N SER A 462 11.88 32.48 -20.75
CA SER A 462 10.92 33.47 -21.22
C SER A 462 10.01 33.94 -20.07
N LYS A 463 9.96 35.25 -19.87
CA LYS A 463 9.11 35.89 -18.85
C LYS A 463 7.63 35.59 -19.09
N ASP A 464 7.20 35.61 -20.34
CA ASP A 464 5.80 35.39 -20.73
C ASP A 464 5.37 33.94 -20.53
N LEU A 465 6.25 32.98 -20.87
CA LEU A 465 5.99 31.57 -20.63
C LEU A 465 5.92 31.27 -19.13
N PHE A 466 6.83 31.85 -18.35
CA PHE A 466 6.81 31.71 -16.89
C PHE A 466 5.52 32.27 -16.29
N ALA A 467 5.05 33.43 -16.75
CA ALA A 467 3.82 34.03 -16.25
C ALA A 467 2.59 33.12 -16.44
N LEU A 468 2.46 32.45 -17.59
CA LEU A 468 1.37 31.52 -17.84
C LEU A 468 1.39 30.31 -16.88
N PHE A 469 2.56 29.73 -16.64
CA PHE A 469 2.72 28.59 -15.73
C PHE A 469 2.61 28.98 -14.25
N ALA A 470 2.99 30.21 -13.90
CA ALA A 470 2.96 30.70 -12.53
C ALA A 470 1.54 30.90 -11.98
N GLU A 471 0.51 30.98 -12.83
CA GLU A 471 -0.89 31.11 -12.39
C GLU A 471 -1.39 29.91 -11.60
N CYS A 472 -1.00 28.69 -11.98
CA CYS A 472 -1.41 27.46 -11.33
C CYS A 472 -0.17 26.69 -10.86
N ARG A 473 0.36 27.08 -9.70
CA ARG A 473 1.58 26.50 -9.12
C ARG A 473 1.28 25.57 -7.95
N ILE A 474 1.94 24.41 -7.92
CA ILE A 474 1.97 23.50 -6.77
C ILE A 474 3.43 23.26 -6.37
N ALA A 475 3.77 23.59 -5.12
CA ALA A 475 5.09 23.34 -4.57
C ALA A 475 5.11 22.05 -3.76
N LEU A 476 6.10 21.19 -4.02
CA LEU A 476 6.40 19.97 -3.26
C LEU A 476 7.78 20.15 -2.61
N PRO A 477 7.85 20.40 -1.29
CA PRO A 477 9.13 20.59 -0.60
C PRO A 477 9.93 19.29 -0.54
N PRO A 478 11.23 19.34 -0.21
CA PRO A 478 12.01 18.14 0.09
C PRO A 478 11.38 17.31 1.22
N LEU A 479 11.70 16.01 1.28
CA LEU A 479 11.11 15.08 2.24
C LEU A 479 11.48 15.44 3.70
N VAL A 480 12.67 16.00 3.93
CA VAL A 480 13.11 16.45 5.27
C VAL A 480 12.21 17.54 5.86
N GLU A 481 11.65 18.42 5.01
CA GLU A 481 10.71 19.48 5.44
C GLU A 481 9.30 18.95 5.74
N ARG A 482 9.07 17.65 5.49
CA ARG A 482 7.80 16.94 5.73
C ARG A 482 8.08 15.54 6.29
N ALA A 483 8.88 15.49 7.35
CA ALA A 483 9.27 14.24 8.04
C ALA A 483 8.06 13.39 8.48
N GLU A 484 6.91 14.02 8.76
CA GLU A 484 5.64 13.36 9.07
C GLU A 484 5.17 12.39 7.98
N ASP A 485 5.58 12.62 6.72
CA ASP A 485 5.20 11.79 5.57
C ASP A 485 6.06 10.52 5.44
N VAL A 486 7.22 10.46 6.10
CA VAL A 486 8.21 9.39 5.90
C VAL A 486 7.65 8.02 6.30
N LEU A 487 7.05 7.90 7.49
CA LEU A 487 6.51 6.61 7.95
C LEU A 487 5.29 6.16 7.13
N PRO A 488 4.27 7.00 6.86
CA PRO A 488 3.18 6.63 5.95
C PRO A 488 3.67 6.16 4.58
N LEU A 489 4.68 6.83 4.02
CA LEU A 489 5.29 6.42 2.75
C LEU A 489 6.00 5.07 2.86
N ALA A 490 6.80 4.86 3.90
CA ALA A 490 7.51 3.61 4.14
C ALA A 490 6.54 2.42 4.24
N ILE A 491 5.49 2.55 5.07
CA ILE A 491 4.45 1.54 5.24
C ILE A 491 3.76 1.26 3.89
N HIS A 492 3.36 2.30 3.16
CA HIS A 492 2.73 2.14 1.85
C HIS A 492 3.60 1.34 0.86
N TYR A 493 4.90 1.61 0.82
CA TYR A 493 5.80 0.91 -0.10
C TYR A 493 6.14 -0.51 0.36
N VAL A 494 6.18 -0.78 1.67
CA VAL A 494 6.27 -2.16 2.19
C VAL A 494 5.03 -2.96 1.84
N SER A 495 3.82 -2.42 2.04
CA SER A 495 2.59 -3.12 1.62
C SER A 495 2.56 -3.41 0.11
N ARG A 496 3.26 -2.59 -0.69
CA ARG A 496 3.34 -2.77 -2.15
C ARG A 496 4.40 -3.78 -2.59
N TYR A 497 5.60 -3.76 -2.01
CA TYR A 497 6.74 -4.58 -2.46
C TYR A 497 6.99 -5.81 -1.58
N GLY A 498 6.49 -5.79 -0.36
CA GLY A 498 6.66 -6.82 0.64
C GLY A 498 5.99 -8.16 0.29
N PRO A 499 4.73 -8.21 -0.20
CA PRO A 499 4.04 -9.48 -0.45
C PRO A 499 4.77 -10.43 -1.42
N ALA A 500 5.45 -9.89 -2.43
CA ALA A 500 6.24 -10.69 -3.39
C ALA A 500 7.47 -11.36 -2.75
N ASN A 501 7.91 -10.86 -1.59
CA ASN A 501 9.08 -11.34 -0.85
C ASN A 501 8.68 -11.91 0.53
N GLY A 502 7.39 -12.06 0.83
CA GLY A 502 6.91 -12.51 2.15
C GLY A 502 7.18 -11.52 3.29
N VAL A 503 7.36 -10.23 2.98
CA VAL A 503 7.66 -9.18 3.96
C VAL A 503 6.39 -8.42 4.31
N HIS A 504 6.13 -8.29 5.60
CA HIS A 504 4.91 -7.68 6.13
C HIS A 504 5.18 -6.62 7.20
N GLU A 505 6.38 -6.59 7.78
CA GLU A 505 6.69 -5.76 8.95
C GLU A 505 7.98 -4.93 8.79
N ILE A 506 8.06 -3.85 9.55
CA ILE A 506 9.25 -3.00 9.73
C ILE A 506 9.51 -2.92 11.23
N THR A 507 10.74 -3.18 11.66
CA THR A 507 11.12 -3.04 13.08
C THR A 507 11.10 -1.58 13.56
N ASP A 508 10.88 -1.36 14.85
CA ASP A 508 10.90 -0.01 15.44
C ASP A 508 12.27 0.68 15.25
N GLU A 509 13.38 -0.07 15.31
CA GLU A 509 14.71 0.45 15.03
C GLU A 509 14.84 0.94 13.59
N ALA A 510 14.29 0.20 12.64
CA ALA A 510 14.25 0.58 11.23
C ALA A 510 13.39 1.84 11.00
N LEU A 511 12.23 1.94 11.65
CA LEU A 511 11.37 3.13 11.58
C LEU A 511 12.06 4.35 12.17
N HIS A 512 12.79 4.18 13.27
CA HIS A 512 13.55 5.25 13.90
C HIS A 512 14.64 5.81 12.97
N LEU A 513 15.37 4.92 12.29
CA LEU A 513 16.36 5.32 11.27
C LEU A 513 15.72 6.08 10.11
N PHE A 514 14.54 5.66 9.67
CA PHE A 514 13.83 6.37 8.61
C PHE A 514 13.48 7.81 9.00
N LEU A 515 13.11 8.05 10.27
CA LEU A 515 12.82 9.39 10.77
C LEU A 515 14.06 10.28 10.94
N GLN A 516 15.23 9.69 11.21
CA GLN A 516 16.47 10.44 11.41
C GLN A 516 17.22 10.76 10.11
N TYR A 517 17.00 9.97 9.07
CA TYR A 517 17.71 10.14 7.80
C TYR A 517 17.14 11.32 7.00
N ASP A 518 18.00 12.15 6.42
CA ASP A 518 17.61 13.37 5.70
C ASP A 518 16.97 13.11 4.32
N TRP A 519 17.09 11.89 3.79
CA TRP A 519 16.59 11.50 2.46
C TRP A 519 17.03 12.48 1.35
N PRO A 520 18.33 12.59 1.04
CA PRO A 520 18.85 13.53 0.04
C PRO A 520 18.24 13.36 -1.36
N ALA A 521 17.81 12.15 -1.74
CA ALA A 521 17.08 11.88 -2.98
C ALA A 521 15.55 11.71 -2.75
N ASN A 522 15.05 12.18 -1.61
CA ASN A 522 13.64 12.28 -1.23
C ASN A 522 12.89 10.94 -1.32
N VAL A 523 11.63 10.96 -1.75
CA VAL A 523 10.77 9.78 -1.85
C VAL A 523 11.34 8.73 -2.81
N ALA A 524 12.04 9.14 -3.86
CA ALA A 524 12.68 8.21 -4.80
C ALA A 524 13.71 7.31 -4.10
N GLU A 525 14.49 7.88 -3.18
CA GLU A 525 15.44 7.14 -2.37
C GLU A 525 14.74 6.21 -1.38
N LEU A 526 13.72 6.71 -0.68
CA LEU A 526 12.92 5.91 0.26
C LEU A 526 12.34 4.66 -0.42
N ILE A 527 11.80 4.80 -1.64
CA ILE A 527 11.29 3.67 -2.43
C ILE A 527 12.38 2.66 -2.73
N GLU A 528 13.58 3.11 -3.11
CA GLU A 528 14.70 2.25 -3.44
C GLU A 528 15.18 1.47 -2.21
N VAL A 529 15.36 2.18 -1.08
CA VAL A 529 15.74 1.58 0.21
C VAL A 529 14.73 0.52 0.65
N VAL A 530 13.43 0.86 0.65
CA VAL A 530 12.37 -0.07 1.07
C VAL A 530 12.32 -1.29 0.15
N ARG A 531 12.40 -1.08 -1.18
CA ARG A 531 12.36 -2.18 -2.15
C ARG A 531 13.53 -3.14 -1.96
N GLU A 532 14.74 -2.60 -1.77
CA GLU A 532 15.93 -3.42 -1.55
C GLU A 532 15.88 -4.15 -0.21
N ALA A 533 15.43 -3.48 0.86
CA ALA A 533 15.23 -4.11 2.15
C ALA A 533 14.20 -5.25 2.08
N CYS A 534 13.09 -5.08 1.35
CA CYS A 534 12.13 -6.18 1.11
C CYS A 534 12.78 -7.38 0.40
N ARG A 535 13.71 -7.14 -0.54
CA ARG A 535 14.40 -8.20 -1.29
C ARG A 535 15.42 -8.96 -0.43
N LEU A 536 16.02 -8.28 0.55
CA LEU A 536 17.06 -8.81 1.41
C LEU A 536 16.54 -9.39 2.74
N ALA A 537 15.31 -9.05 3.13
CA ALA A 537 14.68 -9.58 4.34
C ALA A 537 14.46 -11.10 4.22
N THR A 538 14.90 -11.84 5.24
CA THR A 538 14.80 -13.30 5.30
C THR A 538 13.62 -13.79 6.12
N ASP A 539 13.20 -13.02 7.13
CA ASP A 539 12.22 -13.45 8.14
C ASP A 539 10.89 -12.68 8.02
N GLY A 540 10.64 -12.07 6.87
CA GLY A 540 9.42 -11.29 6.62
C GLY A 540 9.38 -9.90 7.27
N THR A 541 10.51 -9.45 7.85
CA THR A 541 10.62 -8.15 8.55
C THR A 541 11.82 -7.35 8.06
N ILE A 542 11.63 -6.04 7.85
CA ILE A 542 12.71 -5.10 7.56
C ILE A 542 13.40 -4.69 8.86
N THR A 543 14.72 -4.94 8.91
CA THR A 543 15.61 -4.57 10.02
C THR A 543 16.72 -3.64 9.54
N PRO A 544 17.42 -2.90 10.43
CA PRO A 544 18.58 -2.11 10.04
C PRO A 544 19.62 -2.90 9.23
N ALA A 545 19.81 -4.19 9.54
CA ALA A 545 20.76 -5.06 8.83
C ALA A 545 20.42 -5.27 7.35
N THR A 546 19.14 -5.18 6.98
CA THR A 546 18.66 -5.29 5.59
C THR A 546 18.76 -3.98 4.80
N MET A 547 19.19 -2.89 5.43
CA MET A 547 19.27 -1.57 4.82
C MET A 547 20.65 -1.28 4.18
N PRO A 548 20.72 -0.31 3.24
CA PRO A 548 21.98 0.16 2.69
C PRO A 548 22.94 0.66 3.77
N GLN A 549 24.25 0.58 3.47
CA GLN A 549 25.33 0.89 4.41
C GLN A 549 25.16 2.25 5.10
N ARG A 550 24.78 3.31 4.36
CA ARG A 550 24.56 4.66 4.90
C ARG A 550 23.52 4.74 6.04
N LEU A 551 22.48 3.90 6.01
CA LEU A 551 21.49 3.81 7.09
C LEU A 551 21.98 2.91 8.22
N ARG A 552 22.81 1.90 7.92
CA ARG A 552 23.46 1.07 8.93
C ARG A 552 24.50 1.84 9.75
N GLU A 553 25.29 2.70 9.10
CA GLU A 553 26.24 3.61 9.77
C GLU A 553 25.52 4.56 10.73
N LEU A 554 24.38 5.14 10.32
CA LEU A 554 23.54 5.93 11.20
C LEU A 554 23.00 5.13 12.39
N ALA A 555 22.77 3.83 12.21
CA ALA A 555 22.34 2.93 13.29
C ALA A 555 23.44 2.63 14.31
N GLU A 556 24.70 2.68 13.90
CA GLU A 556 25.86 2.49 14.78
C GLU A 556 26.10 3.73 15.65
N ASP A 557 25.71 4.92 15.18
CA ASP A 557 25.75 6.19 15.91
C ASP A 557 24.55 6.40 16.87
N LEU A 558 23.53 5.53 16.82
CA LEU A 558 22.40 5.59 17.75
C LEU A 558 22.88 5.21 19.17
N PRO A 559 22.62 6.05 20.20
CA PRO A 559 22.94 5.67 21.57
C PRO A 559 22.22 4.36 21.92
N THR A 560 23.00 3.40 22.37
CA THR A 560 22.57 2.03 22.60
C THR A 560 21.50 2.00 23.70
N ARG A 561 20.25 1.72 23.33
CA ARG A 561 19.18 1.21 24.23
C ARG A 561 19.04 1.92 25.59
N GLU A 562 18.31 3.03 25.61
CA GLU A 562 17.39 3.31 26.71
C GLU A 562 16.07 3.78 26.09
N VAL A 563 14.98 3.08 26.43
CA VAL A 563 13.55 3.33 26.09
C VAL A 563 13.00 2.48 24.93
N ILE A 564 12.24 1.44 25.29
CA ILE A 564 11.24 0.77 24.44
C ILE A 564 9.87 1.19 25.01
N PRO A 565 9.02 1.96 24.29
CA PRO A 565 7.62 2.11 24.67
C PRO A 565 6.88 0.79 24.47
N ALA A 566 5.98 0.42 25.38
CA ALA A 566 5.15 -0.77 25.24
C ALA A 566 4.30 -0.68 23.96
N SER A 567 4.29 -1.74 23.14
CA SER A 567 3.50 -1.81 21.92
C SER A 567 2.01 -1.53 22.20
N PRO A 568 1.29 -0.79 21.34
CA PRO A 568 -0.16 -0.63 21.47
C PRO A 568 -0.85 -1.98 21.33
N ARG A 569 -1.67 -2.38 22.31
CA ARG A 569 -2.55 -3.55 22.17
C ARG A 569 -3.53 -3.30 21.03
N GLU A 570 -3.50 -4.14 20.00
CA GLU A 570 -4.59 -4.24 19.02
C GLU A 570 -5.88 -4.63 19.75
N SER A 571 -6.92 -3.82 19.55
CA SER A 571 -8.28 -4.15 19.95
C SER A 571 -8.79 -5.34 19.13
N SER A 572 -9.00 -6.50 19.75
CA SER A 572 -9.73 -7.59 19.12
C SER A 572 -11.21 -7.19 18.92
N PRO A 573 -11.78 -7.29 17.71
CA PRO A 573 -13.21 -7.09 17.52
C PRO A 573 -14.01 -8.39 17.75
N ASN A 574 -15.06 -8.24 18.55
CA ASN A 574 -16.36 -8.94 18.53
C ASN A 574 -16.41 -10.48 18.66
N GLY A 575 -16.79 -10.90 19.87
CA GLY A 575 -18.10 -11.48 20.18
C GLY A 575 -18.70 -12.52 19.22
N THR A 576 -18.85 -13.74 19.71
CA THR A 576 -20.05 -14.57 19.43
C THR A 576 -20.44 -15.36 20.68
N HIS A 577 -21.30 -14.77 21.52
CA HIS A 577 -22.22 -15.57 22.31
C HIS A 577 -23.33 -16.07 21.38
N ARG A 578 -23.37 -17.37 21.11
CA ARG A 578 -24.63 -18.10 20.85
C ARG A 578 -24.61 -19.39 21.68
N ILE A 579 -25.60 -19.50 22.56
CA ILE A 579 -25.92 -20.69 23.36
C ILE A 579 -26.96 -21.52 22.58
N GLY A 580 -26.76 -22.83 22.57
CA GLY A 580 -27.73 -23.88 22.19
C GLY A 580 -27.18 -24.81 21.09
N ALA A 581 -27.15 -26.14 21.18
CA ALA A 581 -27.61 -27.11 22.18
C ALA A 581 -26.88 -28.47 21.88
N PRO A 582 -27.02 -29.52 22.72
CA PRO A 582 -26.10 -30.66 22.80
C PRO A 582 -26.52 -31.89 21.97
N ASN A 583 -25.54 -32.63 21.43
CA ASN A 583 -25.58 -34.11 21.28
C ASN A 583 -24.20 -34.66 20.83
N GLU A 584 -23.55 -35.45 21.69
CA GLU A 584 -23.42 -36.93 21.61
C GLU A 584 -22.46 -37.41 20.50
N VAL A 585 -21.17 -37.58 20.81
CA VAL A 585 -20.49 -38.80 21.34
C VAL A 585 -20.27 -39.89 20.27
N ARG A 586 -18.98 -40.22 20.07
CA ARG A 586 -18.40 -41.57 19.87
C ARG A 586 -16.86 -41.44 19.90
N SER A 587 -16.23 -41.43 21.08
CA SER A 587 -15.78 -42.59 21.87
C SER A 587 -14.64 -43.41 21.24
N SER A 588 -13.41 -43.13 21.66
CA SER A 588 -12.42 -44.16 21.99
C SER A 588 -11.83 -43.83 23.36
N GLY A 589 -11.89 -44.81 24.26
CA GLY A 589 -11.43 -44.72 25.65
C GLY A 589 -9.91 -44.63 25.80
N PRO A 590 -9.41 -44.59 27.05
CA PRO A 590 -8.19 -43.89 27.40
C PRO A 590 -6.95 -44.72 27.04
N ALA A 591 -6.16 -44.24 26.07
CA ALA A 591 -4.74 -44.53 26.07
C ALA A 591 -4.12 -43.74 27.23
N VAL A 592 -3.80 -44.44 28.32
CA VAL A 592 -3.01 -43.89 29.44
C VAL A 592 -1.70 -43.37 28.84
N ARG A 593 -1.61 -42.04 28.65
CA ARG A 593 -0.36 -41.39 28.30
C ARG A 593 0.58 -41.61 29.48
N ARG A 594 1.67 -42.35 29.27
CA ARG A 594 2.75 -42.42 30.26
C ARG A 594 3.32 -41.02 30.37
N HIS A 595 3.11 -40.38 31.50
CA HIS A 595 3.74 -39.09 31.81
C HIS A 595 5.24 -39.32 31.93
N HIS A 596 6.02 -38.72 31.03
CA HIS A 596 7.47 -38.65 31.17
C HIS A 596 7.82 -37.55 32.17
N GLU A 597 8.97 -37.68 32.84
CA GLU A 597 9.39 -36.76 33.90
C GLU A 597 9.56 -35.31 33.41
N TRP A 598 9.78 -35.13 32.10
CA TRP A 598 9.87 -33.82 31.45
C TRP A 598 8.56 -33.33 30.81
N ASP A 599 7.46 -34.08 30.92
CA ASP A 599 6.15 -33.61 30.46
C ASP A 599 5.63 -32.54 31.42
N ILE A 600 5.15 -31.43 30.85
CA ILE A 600 4.54 -30.33 31.61
C ILE A 600 3.11 -30.74 31.98
N THR A 601 2.80 -30.77 33.27
CA THR A 601 1.47 -31.09 33.80
C THR A 601 0.87 -29.91 34.55
N ASP A 602 -0.45 -29.90 34.72
CA ASP A 602 -1.17 -28.84 35.44
C ASP A 602 -0.81 -28.79 36.94
N ASP A 603 -0.20 -29.86 37.46
CA ASP A 603 0.28 -29.97 38.84
C ASP A 603 1.76 -29.52 39.00
N ASP A 604 2.44 -29.15 37.90
CA ASP A 604 3.81 -28.65 37.98
C ASP A 604 3.86 -27.27 38.64
N PRO A 605 4.85 -27.02 39.52
CA PRO A 605 5.06 -25.69 40.04
C PRO A 605 5.37 -24.74 38.89
N ILE A 606 4.63 -23.63 38.82
CA ILE A 606 4.83 -22.58 37.82
C ILE A 606 6.15 -21.88 38.13
N SER A 607 7.24 -22.48 37.67
CA SER A 607 8.61 -22.05 37.93
C SER A 607 9.41 -22.16 36.65
N LEU A 608 9.99 -21.03 36.23
CA LEU A 608 10.86 -20.96 35.07
C LEU A 608 12.07 -21.89 35.22
N ASP A 609 12.58 -22.09 36.44
CA ASP A 609 13.67 -23.04 36.72
C ASP A 609 13.19 -24.50 36.53
N HIS A 610 11.95 -24.83 36.90
CA HIS A 610 11.36 -26.17 36.71
C HIS A 610 11.07 -26.46 35.24
N TYR A 611 10.51 -25.49 34.51
CA TYR A 611 10.29 -25.62 33.07
C TYR A 611 11.59 -25.61 32.28
N GLU A 612 12.59 -24.82 32.67
CA GLU A 612 13.93 -24.85 32.07
C GLU A 612 14.60 -26.21 32.30
N MET A 613 14.49 -26.78 33.49
CA MET A 613 14.97 -28.13 33.79
C MET A 613 14.27 -29.18 32.91
N LYS A 614 12.93 -29.14 32.76
CA LYS A 614 12.18 -30.07 31.91
C LYS A 614 12.52 -29.93 30.42
N VAL A 615 12.69 -28.71 29.92
CA VAL A 615 13.11 -28.44 28.54
C VAL A 615 14.52 -28.97 28.28
N LEU A 616 15.44 -28.82 29.24
CA LEU A 616 16.79 -29.38 29.15
C LEU A 616 16.79 -30.91 29.13
N LEU A 617 15.98 -31.56 29.98
CA LEU A 617 15.83 -33.03 30.00
C LEU A 617 15.23 -33.56 28.70
N ARG A 618 14.17 -32.90 28.19
CA ARG A 618 13.53 -33.26 26.93
C ARG A 618 14.48 -33.12 25.73
N ALA A 619 15.28 -32.06 25.70
CA ALA A 619 16.25 -31.83 24.63
C ALA A 619 17.40 -32.84 24.66
N LEU A 620 17.86 -33.26 25.84
CA LEU A 620 18.87 -34.31 25.98
C LEU A 620 18.33 -35.68 25.55
N GLU A 621 17.11 -36.04 25.93
CA GLU A 621 16.47 -37.29 25.48
C GLU A 621 16.30 -37.32 23.96
N HIS A 622 15.89 -36.20 23.34
CA HIS A 622 15.67 -36.13 21.90
C HIS A 622 16.93 -36.32 21.05
N VAL A 623 18.12 -36.16 21.65
CA VAL A 623 19.42 -36.32 20.99
C VAL A 623 20.26 -37.42 21.65
N ASP A 624 19.61 -38.38 22.32
CA ASP A 624 20.21 -39.54 22.99
C ASP A 624 21.38 -39.17 23.94
N GLY A 625 21.26 -38.04 24.63
CA GLY A 625 22.21 -37.55 25.61
C GLY A 625 23.40 -36.76 25.05
N ASP A 626 23.47 -36.50 23.74
CA ASP A 626 24.52 -35.65 23.16
C ASP A 626 24.33 -34.17 23.55
N LYS A 627 25.12 -33.74 24.53
CA LYS A 627 25.09 -32.38 25.09
C LYS A 627 25.44 -31.30 24.05
N LEU A 628 26.26 -31.58 23.05
CA LEU A 628 26.59 -30.60 22.01
C LEU A 628 25.46 -30.45 21.00
N ALA A 629 24.80 -31.55 20.65
CA ALA A 629 23.60 -31.52 19.81
C ALA A 629 22.43 -30.83 20.53
N ALA A 630 22.23 -31.10 21.83
CA ALA A 630 21.21 -30.44 22.64
C ALA A 630 21.43 -28.92 22.74
N ALA A 631 22.70 -28.47 22.86
CA ALA A 631 23.03 -27.04 22.89
C ALA A 631 22.64 -26.33 21.58
N ARG A 632 22.89 -26.98 20.44
CA ARG A 632 22.49 -26.46 19.12
C ARG A 632 20.98 -26.46 18.95
N LEU A 633 20.30 -27.54 19.38
CA LEU A 633 18.85 -27.66 19.31
C LEU A 633 18.13 -26.58 20.14
N LEU A 634 18.69 -26.26 21.31
CA LEU A 634 18.20 -25.22 22.20
C LEU A 634 18.74 -23.81 21.86
N ASN A 635 19.54 -23.69 20.80
CA ASN A 635 20.20 -22.46 20.37
C ASN A 635 20.95 -21.71 21.49
N VAL A 636 21.63 -22.46 22.37
CA VAL A 636 22.46 -21.93 23.46
C VAL A 636 23.92 -22.33 23.31
N GLY A 637 24.84 -21.48 23.77
CA GLY A 637 26.27 -21.80 23.74
C GLY A 637 26.63 -23.00 24.63
N LYS A 638 27.64 -23.78 24.22
CA LYS A 638 28.13 -24.98 24.95
C LYS A 638 28.37 -24.70 26.44
N SER A 639 29.07 -23.62 26.78
CA SER A 639 29.37 -23.25 28.17
C SER A 639 28.11 -22.93 28.98
N THR A 640 27.08 -22.36 28.34
CA THR A 640 25.79 -22.04 28.95
C THR A 640 24.97 -23.30 29.22
N LEU A 641 24.93 -24.27 28.28
CA LEU A 641 24.26 -25.55 28.50
C LEU A 641 24.90 -26.32 29.67
N TYR A 642 26.23 -26.48 29.68
CA TYR A 642 26.93 -27.20 30.74
C TYR A 642 26.77 -26.54 32.11
N ARG A 643 26.73 -25.20 32.17
CA ARG A 643 26.45 -24.46 33.41
C ARG A 643 25.02 -24.71 33.92
N LYS A 644 24.03 -24.78 33.02
CA LYS A 644 22.63 -25.03 33.37
C LYS A 644 22.38 -26.48 33.80
N LEU A 645 22.94 -27.47 33.09
CA LEU A 645 22.88 -28.88 33.51
C LEU A 645 23.47 -29.09 34.91
N LYS A 646 24.61 -28.44 35.20
CA LYS A 646 25.23 -28.48 36.53
C LYS A 646 24.38 -27.77 37.60
N ARG A 647 23.71 -26.66 37.26
CA ARG A 647 22.83 -25.91 38.17
C ARG A 647 21.61 -26.74 38.60
N PHE A 648 21.06 -27.55 37.70
CA PHE A 648 19.90 -28.41 38.00
C PHE A 648 20.26 -29.85 38.40
N GLY A 649 21.56 -30.18 38.51
CA GLY A 649 22.01 -31.50 38.93
C GLY A 649 21.79 -32.62 37.90
N ILE A 650 21.57 -32.29 36.63
CA ILE A 650 21.35 -33.24 35.54
C ILE A 650 22.71 -33.76 35.03
N GLN A 651 22.95 -35.09 35.13
CA GLN A 651 24.24 -35.70 34.83
C GLN A 651 24.51 -35.94 33.35
#